data_AF-A0ABD2TZ20-F1
#
_entry.id   AF-A0ABD2TZ20-F1
#
_cell.length_a   1.000
_cell.length_b   1.000
_cell.length_c   1.000
_cell.angle_alpha   90.00
_cell.angle_beta   90.00
_cell.angle_gamma   90.00
#
_symmetry.space_group_name_H-M   'P 1'
#
loop_
_entity.id
_entity.type
_entity.pdbx_description
1 polymer ?
#
loop_
_entity_poly.entity_id
_entity_poly.type
_entity_poly.pdbx_seq_one_letter_code
_entity_poly.pdbx_strand_id
1 'polypeptide(L)'
;MGTASVEESKKRPLVFAYYVTGHGFGHATRVVEVARNLILAGHDVHVVTGAPAFVFTSEIQSPRLFLRKVLLDCGAVQADALTVDRLASLEKVSDVVPVACRAAADAGIPSVCITNFSWDFIYAEYVMAAGNHHRSIVWQIAEDYSHCEFLIRLPGYCPMPAFRDIIDVPLVVRRLHKSRKEVRKELGIGEDVKVVILNFGGQPAGWKLKEEYLPTGWLCLVCGASESEKLPPKFLKLAKDAYTPDLMAASDCMLGKIGYGTVSEALAYKLPFVFVRRDYFNEEPFLRNMLEYYQGGVEMIRRDLLTGHWRPYLERAMTLNPCYEGGINGGEAAARILQDTAYGKNYTLDKLSGPRRLRDAIVLGYQLQRVPGRDLCIPDWYANAESELGLRTGSPTAVTAENNSLADSFSQDFEILHGDFLGLSDTLSFLKSLAGLDALVDSPTKTGKHTIREQKAAAGLFNWEEDIFVARAPGRLDVMGGIADYSGSLVLQMPIREACHVAVQKIHPSKQRLWKHALARQQDKGQGPTPVLQIVSYGSELSNRGPTFDMDLSDFLEGDEPITYEKARQYFARDPSQRWAAYVAGTVLVLMKELGIRFENSISLLVSSAVPEGKGVSSSASVEVASMSAIAASHGLNIIPRELALLCQKVENHVVGAPCGVMDQMTSACGEANKLLAMICQPAEVLGLVDIPGHIRVWGIDSGIRHSVGGADYGSVRIGAFMGREIVKSIASTLLSQSLSTNGRYPDDSEEGGVELLEAEASLDYLCNLSPHRYEAMYAKMLPDSLIGESFVGKYSDHCDPVTTIDKTRNYGVRAAARHPIYENFRVKAFKALLTSATSDDQLTALGELLYQCHYSYSDCGLGSDGTNRLVQLVQEMQHSKASKSGEGTLYGAKITGGGSGGTVCVIGRNSLRSSEQILEIQRRYKAATGYLPILFEGSSPGAGRFGYLKIRCRNLPKQN
;
A
#
# COMPACT_ATOMS: atom_id res chain seq x y z
N MET A 1 58.71 52.01 23.23
CA MET A 1 57.95 51.84 21.95
C MET A 1 57.21 50.51 22.04
N GLY A 2 55.90 50.57 21.81
CA GLY A 2 54.92 49.66 22.40
C GLY A 2 54.84 48.26 21.81
N THR A 3 54.46 47.33 22.69
CA THR A 3 53.95 45.99 22.44
C THR A 3 52.57 46.07 21.76
N ALA A 4 52.46 45.59 20.52
CA ALA A 4 51.18 45.39 19.87
C ALA A 4 50.53 44.10 20.41
N SER A 5 49.47 44.28 21.19
CA SER A 5 48.56 43.23 21.64
C SER A 5 47.83 42.61 20.44
N VAL A 6 47.88 41.27 20.36
CA VAL A 6 46.97 40.48 19.51
C VAL A 6 45.59 40.56 20.14
N GLU A 7 44.74 41.46 19.64
CA GLU A 7 43.29 41.39 19.88
C GLU A 7 42.72 40.31 18.97
N GLU A 8 42.51 39.11 19.51
CA GLU A 8 41.49 38.19 18.99
C GLU A 8 40.13 38.92 19.05
N SER A 9 39.57 39.25 17.89
CA SER A 9 38.22 39.81 17.82
C SER A 9 37.22 38.80 18.40
N LYS A 10 36.81 38.99 19.65
CA LYS A 10 35.73 38.20 20.27
C LYS A 10 34.45 38.41 19.45
N LYS A 11 34.10 37.41 18.63
CA LYS A 11 32.82 37.40 17.90
C LYS A 11 31.68 37.56 18.90
N ARG A 12 30.73 38.46 18.62
CA ARG A 12 29.62 38.78 19.52
C ARG A 12 28.77 37.51 19.79
N PRO A 13 28.38 37.25 21.05
CA PRO A 13 27.49 36.14 21.36
C PRO A 13 26.13 36.33 20.68
N LEU A 14 25.64 35.28 20.04
CA LEU A 14 24.36 35.22 19.33
C LEU A 14 23.31 34.52 20.19
N VAL A 15 22.04 34.70 19.84
CA VAL A 15 20.89 34.03 20.45
C VAL A 15 20.23 33.14 19.41
N PHE A 16 20.14 31.84 19.68
CA PHE A 16 19.47 30.87 18.81
C PHE A 16 18.16 30.41 19.46
N ALA A 17 17.06 30.48 18.73
CA ALA A 17 15.76 29.93 19.15
C ALA A 17 15.48 28.63 18.38
N TYR A 18 15.40 27.52 19.10
CA TYR A 18 15.19 26.18 18.56
C TYR A 18 13.75 25.72 18.85
N TYR A 19 12.97 25.50 17.80
CA TYR A 19 11.60 24.99 17.89
C TYR A 19 11.62 23.51 17.55
N VAL A 20 11.24 22.65 18.50
CA VAL A 20 11.31 21.20 18.32
C VAL A 20 10.07 20.49 18.84
N THR A 21 9.55 19.58 18.01
CA THR A 21 8.43 18.70 18.36
C THR A 21 8.68 17.96 19.67
N GLY A 22 7.62 17.79 20.46
CA GLY A 22 7.62 16.89 21.61
C GLY A 22 7.39 15.43 21.23
N HIS A 23 7.09 15.14 19.96
CA HIS A 23 6.72 13.82 19.47
C HIS A 23 7.94 12.90 19.38
N GLY A 24 8.00 11.90 20.26
CA GLY A 24 9.14 10.99 20.35
C GLY A 24 10.41 11.72 20.81
N PHE A 25 11.02 11.27 21.90
CA PHE A 25 12.19 11.99 22.43
C PHE A 25 13.39 12.06 21.47
N GLY A 26 13.39 11.30 20.37
CA GLY A 26 14.42 11.32 19.32
C GLY A 26 14.64 12.67 18.63
N HIS A 27 13.62 13.54 18.52
CA HIS A 27 13.83 14.90 18.00
C HIS A 27 14.57 15.76 19.01
N ALA A 28 14.13 15.75 20.26
CA ALA A 28 14.75 16.49 21.35
C ALA A 28 16.21 16.06 21.56
N THR A 29 16.52 14.77 21.51
CA THR A 29 17.90 14.26 21.69
C THR A 29 18.87 14.70 20.59
N ARG A 30 18.40 14.97 19.37
CA ARG A 30 19.22 15.56 18.30
C ARG A 30 19.57 17.01 18.57
N VAL A 31 18.57 17.78 19.00
CA VAL A 31 18.71 19.20 19.31
C VAL A 31 19.72 19.42 20.42
N VAL A 32 19.79 18.51 21.40
CA VAL A 32 20.79 18.54 22.47
C VAL A 32 22.20 18.66 21.92
N GLU A 33 22.59 17.87 20.92
CA GLU A 33 23.98 17.91 20.42
C GLU A 33 24.31 19.18 19.65
N VAL A 34 23.35 19.73 18.89
CA VAL A 34 23.53 21.03 18.21
C VAL A 34 23.61 22.16 19.24
N ALA A 35 22.66 22.19 20.19
CA ALA A 35 22.59 23.20 21.25
C ALA A 35 23.84 23.19 22.14
N ARG A 36 24.35 22.01 22.49
CA ARG A 36 25.59 21.84 23.26
C ARG A 36 26.76 22.55 22.57
N ASN A 37 26.95 22.32 21.26
CA ASN A 37 28.05 22.91 20.50
C ASN A 37 27.89 24.44 20.35
N LEU A 38 26.68 24.96 20.17
CA LEU A 38 26.42 26.41 20.15
C LEU A 38 26.72 27.07 21.51
N ILE A 39 26.33 26.42 22.61
CA ILE A 39 26.61 26.91 23.97
C ILE A 39 28.11 26.88 24.27
N LEU A 40 28.82 25.84 23.86
CA LEU A 40 30.28 25.74 23.99
C LEU A 40 30.99 26.84 23.17
N ALA A 41 30.42 27.26 22.04
CA ALA A 41 30.88 28.40 21.25
C ALA A 41 30.52 29.77 21.88
N GLY A 42 29.86 29.79 23.05
CA GLY A 42 29.54 31.01 23.81
C GLY A 42 28.22 31.68 23.44
N HIS A 43 27.30 30.97 22.78
CA HIS A 43 25.98 31.47 22.38
C HIS A 43 24.89 31.10 23.38
N ASP A 44 23.80 31.86 23.38
CA ASP A 44 22.61 31.57 24.17
C ASP A 44 21.60 30.79 23.33
N VAL A 45 21.03 29.71 23.88
CA VAL A 45 20.12 28.82 23.16
C VAL A 45 18.80 28.70 23.90
N HIS A 46 17.72 29.12 23.25
CA HIS A 46 16.35 28.98 23.71
C HIS A 46 15.68 27.80 23.02
N VAL A 47 15.33 26.73 23.75
CA VAL A 47 14.59 25.59 23.21
C VAL A 47 13.12 25.72 23.57
N VAL A 48 12.26 25.74 22.55
CA VAL A 48 10.81 25.78 22.66
C VAL A 48 10.27 24.39 22.28
N THR A 49 9.63 23.68 23.23
CA THR A 49 9.20 22.30 23.00
C THR A 49 8.18 21.79 24.01
N GLY A 50 7.41 20.76 23.63
CA GLY A 50 6.56 20.00 24.53
C GLY A 50 7.30 18.89 25.29
N ALA A 51 8.54 18.57 24.88
CA ALA A 51 9.35 17.54 25.51
C ALA A 51 9.69 17.88 26.98
N PRO A 52 9.82 16.88 27.86
CA PRO A 52 10.23 17.09 29.24
C PRO A 52 11.62 17.76 29.35
N ALA A 53 11.76 18.69 30.30
CA ALA A 53 12.99 19.47 30.49
C ALA A 53 14.23 18.59 30.76
N PHE A 54 14.04 17.46 31.46
CA PHE A 54 15.13 16.54 31.80
C PHE A 54 15.89 16.01 30.57
N VAL A 55 15.23 15.93 29.40
CA VAL A 55 15.86 15.47 28.14
C VAL A 55 17.01 16.39 27.72
N PHE A 56 16.94 17.67 28.08
CA PHE A 56 17.99 18.65 27.76
C PHE A 56 18.91 18.89 28.96
N THR A 57 18.35 19.02 30.17
CA THR A 57 19.13 19.41 31.36
C THR A 57 19.99 18.28 31.91
N SER A 58 19.73 17.01 31.56
CA SER A 58 20.66 15.91 31.87
C SER A 58 21.98 16.04 31.10
N GLU A 59 21.93 16.61 29.90
CA GLU A 59 23.05 16.68 28.97
C GLU A 59 23.76 18.03 28.95
N ILE A 60 23.00 19.11 29.19
CA ILE A 60 23.47 20.50 29.09
C ILE A 60 23.19 21.20 30.43
N GLN A 61 24.23 21.28 31.26
CA GLN A 61 24.22 22.06 32.49
C GLN A 61 24.92 23.39 32.23
N SER A 62 24.18 24.38 31.73
CA SER A 62 24.71 25.71 31.39
C SER A 62 23.68 26.81 31.66
N PRO A 63 24.08 27.97 32.21
CA PRO A 63 23.20 29.12 32.37
C PRO A 63 22.78 29.75 31.02
N ARG A 64 23.36 29.29 29.90
CA ARG A 64 23.04 29.76 28.53
C ARG A 64 21.96 28.92 27.83
N LEU A 65 21.44 27.88 28.49
CA LEU A 65 20.31 27.10 28.00
C LEU A 65 19.01 27.59 28.64
N PHE A 66 18.05 28.00 27.81
CA PHE A 66 16.73 28.45 28.25
C PHE A 66 15.67 27.51 27.68
N LEU A 67 14.82 26.94 28.52
CA LEU A 67 13.75 26.03 28.10
C LEU A 67 12.39 26.70 28.24
N ARG A 68 11.58 26.69 27.18
CA ARG A 68 10.20 27.16 27.19
C ARG A 68 9.26 26.03 26.77
N LYS A 69 8.36 25.64 27.68
CA LYS A 69 7.41 24.55 27.42
C LYS A 69 6.25 25.04 26.54
N VAL A 70 6.16 24.54 25.32
CA VAL A 70 5.08 24.85 24.36
C VAL A 70 4.79 23.61 23.53
N LEU A 71 3.52 23.24 23.40
CA LEU A 71 3.12 22.17 22.47
C LEU A 71 3.11 22.77 21.05
N LEU A 72 4.07 22.36 20.22
CA LEU A 72 4.29 22.90 18.87
C LEU A 72 3.71 22.04 17.75
N ASP A 73 3.30 20.80 18.03
CA ASP A 73 2.58 19.91 17.12
C ASP A 73 2.03 18.70 17.89
N CYS A 74 1.22 17.88 17.21
CA CYS A 74 0.74 16.59 17.68
C CYS A 74 1.62 15.40 17.22
N GLY A 75 2.42 15.61 16.15
CA GLY A 75 3.18 14.57 15.46
C GLY A 75 2.31 13.43 14.93
N ALA A 76 2.88 12.22 14.79
CA ALA A 76 2.11 11.03 14.44
C ALA A 76 1.49 10.41 15.71
N VAL A 77 0.17 10.51 15.88
CA VAL A 77 -0.51 9.90 17.02
C VAL A 77 -0.32 8.38 16.96
N GLN A 78 0.31 7.82 18.00
CA GLN A 78 0.55 6.38 18.10
C GLN A 78 -0.54 5.75 18.99
N ALA A 79 -1.20 4.69 18.51
CA ALA A 79 -2.11 3.90 19.33
C ALA A 79 -1.33 2.97 20.28
N ASP A 80 -0.19 2.45 19.80
CA ASP A 80 0.75 1.64 20.56
C ASP A 80 2.19 1.85 20.04
N ALA A 81 3.17 1.10 20.54
CA ALA A 81 4.58 1.25 20.14
C ALA A 81 4.85 1.09 18.62
N LEU A 82 3.99 0.35 17.91
CA LEU A 82 4.14 -0.07 16.51
C LEU A 82 3.07 0.48 15.56
N THR A 83 1.92 0.92 16.09
CA THR A 83 0.76 1.32 15.29
C THR A 83 0.55 2.83 15.31
N VAL A 84 0.50 3.46 14.13
CA VAL A 84 0.14 4.87 13.94
C VAL A 84 -1.36 5.02 13.66
N ASP A 85 -2.02 5.89 14.40
CA ASP A 85 -3.40 6.31 14.16
C ASP A 85 -3.43 7.53 13.23
N ARG A 86 -3.67 7.27 11.95
CA ARG A 86 -3.66 8.29 10.89
C ARG A 86 -4.80 9.31 11.06
N LEU A 87 -5.98 8.87 11.49
CA LEU A 87 -7.15 9.75 11.62
C LEU A 87 -6.99 10.65 12.85
N ALA A 88 -6.65 10.07 14.00
CA ALA A 88 -6.39 10.85 15.20
C ALA A 88 -5.20 11.82 15.04
N SER A 89 -4.21 11.47 14.20
CA SER A 89 -3.13 12.39 13.83
C SER A 89 -3.67 13.62 13.12
N LEU A 90 -4.54 13.44 12.12
CA LEU A 90 -5.11 14.52 11.32
C LEU A 90 -6.10 15.40 12.10
N GLU A 91 -6.90 14.81 12.99
CA GLU A 91 -7.86 15.55 13.83
C GLU A 91 -7.16 16.48 14.83
N LYS A 92 -5.91 16.17 15.20
CA LYS A 92 -5.13 16.93 16.18
C LYS A 92 -4.10 17.86 15.54
N VAL A 93 -4.13 18.07 14.23
CA VAL A 93 -3.25 19.02 13.55
C VAL A 93 -3.73 20.44 13.85
N SER A 94 -3.38 20.96 15.03
CA SER A 94 -3.52 22.39 15.37
C SER A 94 -2.13 22.93 15.70
N ASP A 95 -1.70 23.95 14.95
CA ASP A 95 -0.44 24.71 15.09
C ASP A 95 0.83 23.85 15.13
N VAL A 96 1.45 23.66 13.96
CA VAL A 96 2.55 22.70 13.71
C VAL A 96 3.91 23.42 13.68
N VAL A 97 5.01 22.74 14.04
CA VAL A 97 6.41 23.23 13.99
C VAL A 97 6.84 23.99 12.71
N PRO A 98 6.40 23.64 11.48
CA PRO A 98 6.64 24.43 10.26
C PRO A 98 6.27 25.91 10.41
N VAL A 99 5.25 26.25 11.22
CA VAL A 99 4.83 27.64 11.45
C VAL A 99 5.97 28.53 11.96
N ALA A 100 6.98 27.95 12.61
CA ALA A 100 8.16 28.68 13.05
C ALA A 100 8.94 29.28 11.87
N CYS A 101 8.99 28.62 10.72
CA CYS A 101 9.61 29.14 9.50
C CYS A 101 8.85 30.36 8.96
N ARG A 102 7.51 30.28 8.93
CA ARG A 102 6.66 31.41 8.54
C ARG A 102 6.79 32.58 9.52
N ALA A 103 6.68 32.30 10.82
CA ALA A 103 6.79 33.31 11.86
C ALA A 103 8.16 34.01 11.87
N ALA A 104 9.24 33.26 11.61
CA ALA A 104 10.57 33.84 11.48
C ALA A 104 10.68 34.74 10.24
N ALA A 105 10.14 34.32 9.09
CA ALA A 105 10.11 35.14 7.89
C ALA A 105 9.29 36.43 8.07
N ASP A 106 8.11 36.34 8.70
CA ASP A 106 7.27 37.51 9.02
C ASP A 106 7.97 38.47 10.01
N ALA A 107 8.83 37.93 10.89
CA ALA A 107 9.64 38.71 11.82
C ALA A 107 10.99 39.21 11.24
N GLY A 108 11.32 38.84 10.00
CA GLY A 108 12.62 39.17 9.38
C GLY A 108 13.82 38.45 10.02
N ILE A 109 13.60 37.30 10.65
CA ILE A 109 14.62 36.47 11.30
C ILE A 109 14.97 35.28 10.37
N PRO A 110 16.26 35.03 10.07
CA PRO A 110 16.66 33.85 9.30
C PRO A 110 16.26 32.55 10.03
N SER A 111 15.68 31.61 9.29
CA SER A 111 15.30 30.29 9.82
C SER A 111 15.98 29.16 9.05
N VAL A 112 16.44 28.14 9.78
CA VAL A 112 17.11 26.96 9.23
C VAL A 112 16.46 25.72 9.83
N CYS A 113 16.12 24.74 9.00
CA CYS A 113 15.60 23.45 9.45
C CYS A 113 16.72 22.43 9.55
N ILE A 114 16.66 21.55 10.56
CA ILE A 114 17.60 20.42 10.71
C ILE A 114 16.80 19.14 10.87
N THR A 115 16.74 18.31 9.84
CA THR A 115 15.90 17.10 9.83
C THR A 115 16.29 16.14 8.72
N ASN A 116 15.82 14.90 8.82
CA ASN A 116 15.84 13.91 7.75
C ASN A 116 14.44 13.75 7.09
N PHE A 117 13.37 14.32 7.62
CA PHE A 117 12.05 14.30 6.97
C PHE A 117 11.27 15.59 7.25
N SER A 118 10.22 15.85 6.46
CA SER A 118 9.30 16.96 6.65
C SER A 118 7.87 16.47 6.94
N TRP A 119 7.12 17.23 7.74
CA TRP A 119 5.77 16.82 8.16
C TRP A 119 4.76 16.77 7.00
N ASP A 120 4.94 17.58 5.93
CA ASP A 120 4.13 17.47 4.71
C ASP A 120 4.29 16.08 4.06
N PHE A 121 5.50 15.53 4.06
CA PHE A 121 5.77 14.18 3.55
C PHE A 121 5.11 13.08 4.39
N ILE A 122 5.17 13.21 5.73
CA ILE A 122 4.53 12.24 6.64
C ILE A 122 3.01 12.29 6.51
N TYR A 123 2.41 13.47 6.57
CA TYR A 123 0.95 13.62 6.55
C TYR A 123 0.32 13.42 5.17
N ALA A 124 1.07 13.49 4.07
CA ALA A 124 0.56 13.24 2.73
C ALA A 124 -0.13 11.88 2.60
N GLU A 125 0.41 10.81 3.21
CA GLU A 125 -0.24 9.50 3.20
C GLU A 125 -1.48 9.42 4.12
N TYR A 126 -1.50 10.18 5.22
CA TYR A 126 -2.62 10.13 6.17
C TYR A 126 -3.84 10.78 5.56
N VAL A 127 -3.67 11.91 4.86
CA VAL A 127 -4.74 12.62 4.15
C VAL A 127 -5.39 11.72 3.09
N MET A 128 -4.61 10.87 2.42
CA MET A 128 -5.17 9.89 1.47
C MET A 128 -6.10 8.87 2.12
N ALA A 129 -5.91 8.57 3.39
CA ALA A 129 -6.77 7.66 4.14
C ALA A 129 -8.02 8.33 4.72
N ALA A 130 -7.98 9.64 4.97
CA ALA A 130 -9.03 10.39 5.67
C ALA A 130 -10.02 11.14 4.76
N GLY A 131 -9.76 11.19 3.45
CA GLY A 131 -10.62 11.86 2.47
C GLY A 131 -10.27 13.34 2.23
N ASN A 132 -10.98 13.97 1.30
CA ASN A 132 -10.59 15.25 0.68
C ASN A 132 -10.46 16.46 1.65
N HIS A 133 -11.12 16.42 2.82
CA HIS A 133 -11.24 17.57 3.73
C HIS A 133 -9.92 18.00 4.38
N HIS A 134 -8.89 17.14 4.40
CA HIS A 134 -7.61 17.41 5.10
C HIS A 134 -6.45 17.81 4.17
N ARG A 135 -6.67 17.95 2.85
CA ARG A 135 -5.59 18.25 1.87
C ARG A 135 -4.93 19.61 2.04
N SER A 136 -5.68 20.62 2.48
CA SER A 136 -5.16 21.97 2.71
C SER A 136 -4.05 22.02 3.77
N ILE A 137 -4.09 21.10 4.75
CA ILE A 137 -3.11 21.04 5.85
C ILE A 137 -1.70 20.73 5.32
N VAL A 138 -1.57 19.77 4.41
CA VAL A 138 -0.27 19.39 3.84
C VAL A 138 0.32 20.54 3.02
N TRP A 139 -0.52 21.27 2.30
CA TRP A 139 -0.09 22.44 1.54
C TRP A 139 0.37 23.58 2.43
N GLN A 140 -0.35 23.86 3.51
CA GLN A 140 0.06 24.88 4.48
C GLN A 140 1.42 24.54 5.09
N ILE A 141 1.63 23.28 5.47
CA ILE A 141 2.92 22.82 6.02
C ILE A 141 4.07 22.99 5.02
N ALA A 142 3.86 22.63 3.75
CA ALA A 142 4.86 22.79 2.70
C ALA A 142 5.14 24.28 2.41
N GLU A 143 4.12 25.13 2.41
CA GLU A 143 4.27 26.58 2.29
C GLU A 143 5.08 27.14 3.47
N ASP A 144 4.74 26.78 4.70
CA ASP A 144 5.44 27.23 5.90
C ASP A 144 6.93 26.86 5.86
N TYR A 145 7.27 25.61 5.49
CA TYR A 145 8.67 25.19 5.30
C TYR A 145 9.40 25.93 4.18
N SER A 146 8.69 26.41 3.14
CA SER A 146 9.31 27.13 2.03
C SER A 146 9.87 28.50 2.41
N HIS A 147 9.50 29.02 3.59
CA HIS A 147 10.07 30.23 4.17
C HIS A 147 11.43 30.01 4.86
N CYS A 148 11.87 28.75 4.97
CA CYS A 148 13.17 28.42 5.51
C CYS A 148 14.30 28.82 4.54
N GLU A 149 15.40 29.37 5.07
CA GLU A 149 16.55 29.80 4.26
C GLU A 149 17.22 28.61 3.59
N PHE A 150 17.51 27.55 4.36
CA PHE A 150 18.03 26.28 3.89
C PHE A 150 17.78 25.16 4.91
N LEU A 151 17.87 23.92 4.42
CA LEU A 151 17.80 22.70 5.20
C LEU A 151 19.21 22.18 5.48
N ILE A 152 19.52 21.92 6.74
CA ILE A 152 20.62 21.03 7.14
C ILE A 152 20.04 19.61 7.17
N ARG A 153 20.37 18.82 6.15
CA ARG A 153 19.77 17.51 5.93
C ARG A 153 20.61 16.41 6.57
N LEU A 154 19.93 15.57 7.33
CA LEU A 154 20.53 14.46 8.05
C LEU A 154 20.51 13.18 7.19
N PRO A 155 21.45 12.23 7.34
CA PRO A 155 21.46 10.99 6.57
C PRO A 155 20.15 10.19 6.72
N GLY A 156 19.78 9.40 5.70
CA GLY A 156 18.55 8.56 5.76
C GLY A 156 17.29 9.41 5.62
N TYR A 157 17.40 10.43 4.79
CA TYR A 157 16.37 11.43 4.60
C TYR A 157 15.29 10.98 3.62
N CYS A 158 14.09 11.51 3.83
CA CYS A 158 12.96 11.46 2.92
C CYS A 158 13.04 12.60 1.90
N PRO A 159 12.32 12.53 0.76
CA PRO A 159 12.13 13.69 -0.10
C PRO A 159 11.49 14.84 0.66
N MET A 160 12.11 16.02 0.58
CA MET A 160 11.63 17.24 1.23
C MET A 160 11.70 18.43 0.25
N PRO A 161 10.81 18.48 -0.74
CA PRO A 161 10.86 19.44 -1.85
C PRO A 161 10.54 20.88 -1.41
N ALA A 162 9.96 21.06 -0.23
CA ALA A 162 9.62 22.36 0.32
C ALA A 162 10.88 23.22 0.60
N PHE A 163 12.05 22.59 0.81
CA PHE A 163 13.29 23.31 1.10
C PHE A 163 14.05 23.67 -0.19
N ARG A 164 14.47 24.95 -0.28
CA ARG A 164 15.15 25.51 -1.46
C ARG A 164 16.60 25.06 -1.59
N ASP A 165 17.35 25.24 -0.51
CA ASP A 165 18.79 24.99 -0.40
C ASP A 165 19.02 23.89 0.63
N ILE A 166 19.95 22.98 0.36
CA ILE A 166 20.19 21.79 1.19
C ILE A 166 21.67 21.64 1.45
N ILE A 167 22.03 21.42 2.72
CA ILE A 167 23.39 21.14 3.17
C ILE A 167 23.37 19.81 3.91
N ASP A 168 24.02 18.79 3.35
CA ASP A 168 24.13 17.49 4.00
C ASP A 168 25.20 17.52 5.10
N VAL A 169 24.87 16.95 6.26
CA VAL A 169 25.81 16.79 7.39
C VAL A 169 25.97 15.31 7.77
N PRO A 170 27.05 14.94 8.48
CA PRO A 170 27.22 13.60 9.01
C PRO A 170 26.13 13.22 10.04
N LEU A 171 26.14 11.98 10.53
CA LEU A 171 25.18 11.56 11.55
C LEU A 171 25.27 12.44 12.80
N VAL A 172 24.10 12.82 13.31
CA VAL A 172 23.93 13.46 14.62
C VAL A 172 23.71 12.37 15.64
N VAL A 173 24.68 12.22 16.55
CA VAL A 173 24.75 11.13 17.53
C VAL A 173 25.14 11.71 18.87
N ARG A 174 24.46 11.30 19.94
CA ARG A 174 24.84 11.66 21.32
C ARG A 174 26.07 10.88 21.73
N ARG A 175 27.07 11.56 22.32
CA ARG A 175 28.35 10.95 22.76
C ARG A 175 28.17 9.98 23.93
N LEU A 176 29.10 9.03 24.06
CA LEU A 176 29.16 8.16 25.25
C LEU A 176 29.69 8.95 26.47
N HIS A 177 29.09 8.73 27.62
CA HIS A 177 29.59 9.21 28.91
C HIS A 177 30.44 8.16 29.62
N LYS A 178 30.11 6.87 29.40
CA LYS A 178 30.79 5.74 30.01
C LYS A 178 31.18 4.71 28.97
N SER A 179 32.27 4.00 29.23
CA SER A 179 32.65 2.83 28.45
C SER A 179 31.73 1.64 28.75
N ARG A 180 31.65 0.69 27.80
CA ARG A 180 30.94 -0.58 27.97
C ARG A 180 31.27 -1.29 29.28
N LYS A 181 32.55 -1.31 29.67
CA LYS A 181 33.04 -1.98 30.88
C LYS A 181 32.51 -1.33 32.16
N GLU A 182 32.45 0.00 32.18
CA GLU A 182 31.92 0.76 33.32
C GLU A 182 30.42 0.52 33.49
N VAL A 183 29.66 0.61 32.39
CA VAL A 183 28.20 0.37 32.40
C VAL A 183 27.87 -1.06 32.84
N ARG A 184 28.56 -2.07 32.31
CA ARG A 184 28.36 -3.47 32.70
C ARG A 184 28.68 -3.71 34.16
N LYS A 185 29.76 -3.12 34.68
CA LYS A 185 30.12 -3.20 36.09
C LYS A 185 29.05 -2.59 37.01
N GLU A 186 28.52 -1.43 36.66
CA GLU A 186 27.45 -0.77 37.43
C GLU A 186 26.15 -1.59 37.46
N LEU A 187 25.84 -2.27 36.37
CA LEU A 187 24.67 -3.15 36.25
C LEU A 187 24.90 -4.56 36.83
N GLY A 188 26.12 -4.88 37.30
CA GLY A 188 26.48 -6.21 37.78
C GLY A 188 26.49 -7.29 36.70
N ILE A 189 26.73 -6.92 35.44
CA ILE A 189 26.71 -7.80 34.28
C ILE A 189 28.15 -8.28 33.98
N GLY A 190 28.35 -9.59 33.91
CA GLY A 190 29.63 -10.18 33.50
C GLY A 190 29.94 -9.97 32.02
N GLU A 191 31.22 -9.94 31.64
CA GLU A 191 31.61 -9.68 30.24
C GLU A 191 31.15 -10.76 29.25
N ASP A 192 31.07 -12.01 29.72
CA ASP A 192 30.64 -13.17 28.92
C ASP A 192 29.12 -13.26 28.73
N VAL A 193 28.35 -12.44 29.45
CA VAL A 193 26.88 -12.42 29.35
C VAL A 193 26.46 -11.65 28.10
N LYS A 194 25.59 -12.26 27.31
CA LYS A 194 24.99 -11.61 26.13
C LYS A 194 23.85 -10.70 26.55
N VAL A 195 23.89 -9.45 26.08
CA VAL A 195 22.95 -8.40 26.48
C VAL A 195 22.18 -7.89 25.27
N VAL A 196 20.85 -7.91 25.34
CA VAL A 196 19.96 -7.23 24.39
C VAL A 196 19.29 -6.04 25.06
N ILE A 197 19.33 -4.87 24.42
CA ILE A 197 18.55 -3.71 24.88
C ILE A 197 17.20 -3.65 24.14
N LEU A 198 16.11 -3.64 24.89
CA LEU A 198 14.74 -3.52 24.40
C LEU A 198 14.31 -2.05 24.46
N ASN A 199 14.25 -1.39 23.30
CA ASN A 199 13.99 0.04 23.22
C ASN A 199 12.89 0.40 22.20
N PHE A 200 11.69 0.68 22.73
CA PHE A 200 10.52 1.14 21.98
C PHE A 200 10.16 2.61 22.25
N GLY A 201 11.11 3.40 22.77
CA GLY A 201 10.97 4.86 22.88
C GLY A 201 9.96 5.35 23.92
N GLY A 202 9.82 4.63 25.05
CA GLY A 202 9.01 5.06 26.21
C GLY A 202 7.49 4.94 26.05
N GLN A 203 7.01 4.37 24.94
CA GLN A 203 5.60 4.03 24.76
C GLN A 203 5.30 2.68 25.43
N PRO A 204 4.08 2.47 25.97
CA PRO A 204 3.67 1.16 26.46
C PRO A 204 3.80 0.14 25.34
N ALA A 205 4.49 -0.97 25.61
CA ALA A 205 4.65 -2.05 24.65
C ALA A 205 3.27 -2.62 24.26
N GLY A 206 2.34 -2.75 25.21
CA GLY A 206 1.02 -3.34 24.96
C GLY A 206 1.04 -4.88 24.87
N TRP A 207 2.17 -5.53 25.19
CA TRP A 207 2.31 -6.99 25.29
C TRP A 207 3.06 -7.38 26.57
N LYS A 208 2.91 -8.64 27.02
CA LYS A 208 3.58 -9.18 28.21
C LYS A 208 4.84 -9.96 27.82
N LEU A 209 5.97 -9.59 28.41
CA LEU A 209 7.24 -10.29 28.25
C LEU A 209 7.26 -11.59 29.05
N LYS A 210 7.87 -12.64 28.49
CA LYS A 210 8.09 -13.92 29.15
C LYS A 210 9.57 -14.28 29.10
N GLU A 211 10.03 -15.04 30.11
CA GLU A 211 11.43 -15.47 30.19
C GLU A 211 11.88 -16.29 28.97
N GLU A 212 10.97 -17.11 28.41
CA GLU A 212 11.20 -17.97 27.25
C GLU A 212 11.57 -17.22 25.95
N TYR A 213 11.35 -15.90 25.90
CA TYR A 213 11.63 -15.11 24.70
C TYR A 213 13.14 -14.88 24.48
N LEU A 214 13.94 -14.99 25.54
CA LEU A 214 15.40 -14.81 25.45
C LEU A 214 16.11 -16.15 25.22
N PRO A 215 17.21 -16.18 24.43
CA PRO A 215 18.07 -17.35 24.39
C PRO A 215 18.70 -17.63 25.76
N THR A 216 19.07 -18.90 26.00
CA THR A 216 19.71 -19.30 27.26
C THR A 216 21.00 -18.51 27.49
N GLY A 217 21.15 -17.94 28.69
CA GLY A 217 22.32 -17.14 29.07
C GLY A 217 22.26 -15.66 28.67
N TRP A 218 21.19 -15.21 28.02
CA TRP A 218 21.01 -13.81 27.67
C TRP A 218 20.33 -13.01 28.78
N LEU A 219 20.61 -11.72 28.79
CA LEU A 219 20.00 -10.72 29.66
C LEU A 219 19.38 -9.60 28.81
N CYS A 220 18.20 -9.13 29.18
CA CYS A 220 17.52 -8.05 28.48
C CYS A 220 17.43 -6.78 29.33
N LEU A 221 17.91 -5.66 28.79
CA LEU A 221 17.74 -4.33 29.40
C LEU A 221 16.46 -3.69 28.85
N VAL A 222 15.47 -3.43 29.69
CA VAL A 222 14.16 -2.91 29.27
C VAL A 222 14.07 -1.41 29.51
N CYS A 223 14.01 -0.63 28.42
CA CYS A 223 13.84 0.82 28.47
C CYS A 223 12.35 1.20 28.61
N GLY A 224 12.04 2.12 29.55
CA GLY A 224 10.73 2.76 29.62
C GLY A 224 9.59 1.93 30.21
N ALA A 225 9.89 0.81 30.88
CA ALA A 225 8.88 0.02 31.59
C ALA A 225 8.21 0.83 32.71
N SER A 226 6.89 0.67 32.88
CA SER A 226 6.12 1.43 33.89
C SER A 226 6.47 0.99 35.31
N GLU A 227 6.35 1.85 36.31
CA GLU A 227 6.75 1.53 37.70
C GLU A 227 6.03 0.31 38.27
N SER A 228 4.77 0.10 37.91
CA SER A 228 3.93 -1.03 38.32
C SER A 228 4.15 -2.33 37.52
N GLU A 229 4.93 -2.28 36.43
CA GLU A 229 5.17 -3.43 35.57
C GLU A 229 6.16 -4.41 36.21
N LYS A 230 5.70 -5.66 36.41
CA LYS A 230 6.52 -6.78 36.86
C LYS A 230 7.16 -7.45 35.63
N LEU A 231 8.48 -7.36 35.53
CA LEU A 231 9.25 -8.02 34.47
C LEU A 231 9.66 -9.43 34.91
N PRO A 232 9.73 -10.40 33.96
CA PRO A 232 10.21 -11.74 34.24
C PRO A 232 11.71 -11.75 34.61
N PRO A 233 12.22 -12.85 35.21
CA PRO A 233 13.65 -13.01 35.46
C PRO A 233 14.48 -12.79 34.18
N LYS A 234 15.70 -12.24 34.31
CA LYS A 234 16.61 -11.83 33.20
C LYS A 234 16.20 -10.59 32.40
N PHE A 235 15.03 -10.00 32.67
CA PHE A 235 14.65 -8.70 32.12
C PHE A 235 14.89 -7.62 33.18
N LEU A 236 16.01 -6.91 33.04
CA LEU A 236 16.39 -5.82 33.94
C LEU A 236 15.68 -4.54 33.53
N LYS A 237 14.89 -4.02 34.46
CA LYS A 237 14.24 -2.72 34.33
C LYS A 237 15.27 -1.60 34.46
N LEU A 238 15.35 -0.74 33.45
CA LEU A 238 16.18 0.45 33.51
C LEU A 238 15.44 1.61 34.19
N ALA A 239 16.19 2.50 34.84
CA ALA A 239 15.65 3.74 35.37
C ALA A 239 15.09 4.62 34.23
N LYS A 240 14.07 5.43 34.53
CA LYS A 240 13.39 6.28 33.53
C LYS A 240 14.33 7.31 32.89
N ASP A 241 15.34 7.75 33.64
CA ASP A 241 16.37 8.73 33.27
C ASP A 241 17.68 8.07 32.82
N ALA A 242 17.71 6.75 32.63
CA ALA A 242 18.91 6.05 32.22
C ALA A 242 19.39 6.52 30.83
N TYR A 243 20.69 6.82 30.74
CA TYR A 243 21.28 7.33 29.50
C TYR A 243 21.41 6.22 28.45
N THR A 244 20.48 6.19 27.50
CA THR A 244 20.36 5.10 26.52
C THR A 244 21.60 4.87 25.64
N PRO A 245 22.36 5.89 25.18
CA PRO A 245 23.55 5.67 24.35
C PRO A 245 24.61 4.78 25.02
N ASP A 246 24.87 5.00 26.31
CA ASP A 246 25.82 4.18 27.09
C ASP A 246 25.35 2.72 27.18
N LEU A 247 24.05 2.52 27.39
CA LEU A 247 23.44 1.19 27.50
C LEU A 247 23.43 0.46 26.15
N MET A 248 23.21 1.19 25.04
CA MET A 248 23.31 0.67 23.68
C MET A 248 24.74 0.20 23.40
N ALA A 249 25.75 1.02 23.66
CA ALA A 249 27.15 0.63 23.49
C ALA A 249 27.58 -0.53 24.43
N ALA A 250 26.94 -0.66 25.58
CA ALA A 250 27.17 -1.76 26.52
C ALA A 250 26.46 -3.08 26.15
N SER A 251 25.56 -3.05 25.17
CA SER A 251 24.77 -4.20 24.72
C SER A 251 25.43 -4.91 23.53
N ASP A 252 25.07 -6.18 23.30
CA ASP A 252 25.54 -6.95 22.14
C ASP A 252 24.63 -6.77 20.92
N CYS A 253 23.34 -6.52 21.13
CA CYS A 253 22.41 -6.04 20.11
C CYS A 253 21.27 -5.22 20.71
N MET A 254 20.53 -4.55 19.85
CA MET A 254 19.30 -3.85 20.18
C MET A 254 18.09 -4.55 19.56
N LEU A 255 16.98 -4.60 20.28
CA LEU A 255 15.65 -4.94 19.78
C LEU A 255 14.71 -3.74 19.96
N GLY A 256 14.08 -3.26 18.90
CA GLY A 256 13.24 -2.07 18.99
C GLY A 256 12.55 -1.62 17.71
N LYS A 257 12.03 -0.39 17.74
CA LYS A 257 11.43 0.29 16.58
C LYS A 257 12.46 1.18 15.88
N ILE A 258 12.40 1.25 14.55
CA ILE A 258 13.25 2.16 13.77
C ILE A 258 12.86 3.59 14.09
N GLY A 259 13.82 4.43 14.46
CA GLY A 259 13.68 5.88 14.48
C GLY A 259 15.06 6.51 14.28
N TYR A 260 15.13 7.73 13.75
CA TYR A 260 16.42 8.32 13.37
C TYR A 260 17.45 8.24 14.52
N GLY A 261 17.07 8.61 15.74
CA GLY A 261 17.99 8.61 16.89
C GLY A 261 18.51 7.21 17.26
N THR A 262 17.66 6.17 17.20
CA THR A 262 18.09 4.79 17.50
C THR A 262 18.95 4.23 16.37
N VAL A 263 18.61 4.55 15.12
CA VAL A 263 19.40 4.14 13.93
C VAL A 263 20.75 4.82 13.91
N SER A 264 20.82 6.13 14.14
CA SER A 264 22.08 6.87 14.11
C SER A 264 23.03 6.39 15.21
N GLU A 265 22.52 6.13 16.41
CA GLU A 265 23.29 5.58 17.53
C GLU A 265 23.72 4.14 17.30
N ALA A 266 22.83 3.27 16.79
CA ALA A 266 23.18 1.90 16.48
C ALA A 266 24.30 1.81 15.43
N LEU A 267 24.22 2.62 14.37
CA LEU A 267 25.26 2.68 13.34
C LEU A 267 26.57 3.26 13.88
N ALA A 268 26.51 4.36 14.63
CA ALA A 268 27.70 4.99 15.20
C ALA A 268 28.45 4.08 16.18
N TYR A 269 27.72 3.30 16.96
CA TYR A 269 28.29 2.36 17.93
C TYR A 269 28.42 0.93 17.42
N LYS A 270 28.18 0.72 16.12
CA LYS A 270 28.27 -0.59 15.45
C LYS A 270 27.48 -1.68 16.18
N LEU A 271 26.33 -1.31 16.72
CA LEU A 271 25.43 -2.20 17.44
C LEU A 271 24.47 -2.86 16.44
N PRO A 272 24.48 -4.20 16.31
CA PRO A 272 23.46 -4.90 15.54
C PRO A 272 22.06 -4.56 16.04
N PHE A 273 21.17 -4.20 15.11
CA PHE A 273 19.83 -3.74 15.41
C PHE A 273 18.79 -4.69 14.82
N VAL A 274 18.16 -5.47 15.71
CA VAL A 274 16.93 -6.19 15.40
C VAL A 274 15.75 -5.23 15.48
N PHE A 275 15.11 -4.97 14.36
CA PHE A 275 14.02 -4.00 14.30
C PHE A 275 12.70 -4.64 13.90
N VAL A 276 11.60 -4.05 14.37
CA VAL A 276 10.23 -4.39 13.98
C VAL A 276 9.60 -3.22 13.25
N ARG A 277 8.92 -3.50 12.14
CA ARG A 277 8.31 -2.49 11.29
C ARG A 277 7.16 -1.78 11.98
N ARG A 278 6.99 -0.50 11.64
CA ARG A 278 5.83 0.31 12.02
C ARG A 278 4.93 0.54 10.82
N ASP A 279 3.66 0.32 11.03
CA ASP A 279 2.67 0.53 9.98
C ASP A 279 2.48 2.04 9.77
N TYR A 280 2.47 2.45 8.50
CA TYR A 280 2.16 3.83 8.08
C TYR A 280 3.10 4.91 8.65
N PHE A 281 4.39 4.62 8.80
CA PHE A 281 5.38 5.62 9.18
C PHE A 281 6.40 5.86 8.05
N ASN A 282 6.15 6.88 7.23
CA ASN A 282 6.84 7.08 5.93
C ASN A 282 8.37 7.29 6.01
N GLU A 283 8.90 7.69 7.17
CA GLU A 283 10.35 7.81 7.39
C GLU A 283 11.06 6.44 7.45
N GLU A 284 10.35 5.42 7.93
CA GLU A 284 10.94 4.11 8.25
C GLU A 284 11.66 3.42 7.07
N PRO A 285 11.11 3.37 5.84
CA PRO A 285 11.78 2.73 4.70
C PRO A 285 13.18 3.31 4.43
N PHE A 286 13.37 4.62 4.58
CA PHE A 286 14.66 5.28 4.33
C PHE A 286 15.70 4.92 5.38
N LEU A 287 15.29 4.88 6.65
CA LEU A 287 16.14 4.49 7.76
C LEU A 287 16.45 2.98 7.75
N ARG A 288 15.49 2.15 7.34
CA ARG A 288 15.69 0.72 7.13
C ARG A 288 16.74 0.48 6.06
N ASN A 289 16.59 1.10 4.90
CA ASN A 289 17.53 0.95 3.79
C ASN A 289 18.94 1.38 4.22
N MET A 290 19.06 2.41 5.06
CA MET A 290 20.34 2.77 5.66
C MET A 290 20.92 1.66 6.57
N LEU A 291 20.12 1.10 7.50
CA LEU A 291 20.59 0.01 8.37
C LEU A 291 21.05 -1.20 7.56
N GLU A 292 20.31 -1.56 6.50
CA GLU A 292 20.64 -2.68 5.62
C GLU A 292 21.90 -2.39 4.80
N TYR A 293 22.03 -1.19 4.25
CA TYR A 293 23.22 -0.75 3.48
C TYR A 293 24.50 -0.88 4.30
N TYR A 294 24.45 -0.52 5.58
CA TYR A 294 25.58 -0.62 6.51
C TYR A 294 25.65 -1.94 7.28
N GLN A 295 24.92 -2.98 6.85
CA GLN A 295 24.91 -4.32 7.44
C GLN A 295 24.60 -4.34 8.95
N GLY A 296 23.84 -3.36 9.42
CA GLY A 296 23.51 -3.17 10.83
C GLY A 296 22.14 -3.70 11.25
N GLY A 297 21.27 -4.07 10.30
CA GLY A 297 19.87 -4.39 10.57
C GLY A 297 19.47 -5.87 10.40
N VAL A 298 18.64 -6.37 11.30
CA VAL A 298 17.84 -7.61 11.10
C VAL A 298 16.37 -7.27 11.29
N GLU A 299 15.54 -7.45 10.27
CA GLU A 299 14.09 -7.30 10.42
C GLU A 299 13.49 -8.52 11.12
N MET A 300 12.75 -8.28 12.21
CA MET A 300 11.87 -9.23 12.87
C MET A 300 10.41 -8.91 12.50
N ILE A 301 9.67 -9.93 12.05
CA ILE A 301 8.25 -9.77 11.74
C ILE A 301 7.43 -9.61 13.03
N ARG A 302 6.34 -8.84 12.97
CA ARG A 302 5.56 -8.47 14.16
C ARG A 302 5.00 -9.69 14.90
N ARG A 303 4.60 -10.74 14.17
CA ARG A 303 4.16 -12.02 14.74
C ARG A 303 5.21 -12.62 15.70
N ASP A 304 6.46 -12.68 15.29
CA ASP A 304 7.53 -13.35 16.04
C ASP A 304 7.93 -12.49 17.26
N LEU A 305 7.83 -11.16 17.16
CA LEU A 305 7.93 -10.27 18.33
C LEU A 305 6.85 -10.60 19.37
N LEU A 306 5.59 -10.67 18.96
CA LEU A 306 4.44 -10.84 19.85
C LEU A 306 4.35 -12.24 20.46
N THR A 307 4.75 -13.26 19.70
CA THR A 307 4.74 -14.67 20.14
C THR A 307 6.01 -15.08 20.87
N GLY A 308 7.06 -14.25 20.86
CA GLY A 308 8.29 -14.50 21.60
C GLY A 308 9.37 -15.30 20.88
N HIS A 309 9.23 -15.52 19.57
CA HIS A 309 10.22 -16.25 18.77
C HIS A 309 11.44 -15.37 18.45
N TRP A 310 12.09 -14.77 19.45
CA TRP A 310 13.16 -13.78 19.25
C TRP A 310 14.52 -14.43 18.98
N ARG A 311 14.77 -15.62 19.53
CA ARG A 311 16.07 -16.32 19.47
C ARG A 311 16.72 -16.31 18.08
N PRO A 312 16.03 -16.67 16.98
CA PRO A 312 16.67 -16.75 15.66
C PRO A 312 17.15 -15.39 15.15
N TYR A 313 16.44 -14.32 15.52
CA TYR A 313 16.76 -12.96 15.12
C TYR A 313 17.93 -12.40 15.93
N LEU A 314 17.96 -12.69 17.24
CA LEU A 314 19.05 -12.29 18.14
C LEU A 314 20.35 -13.01 17.78
N GLU A 315 20.31 -14.32 17.53
CA GLU A 315 21.47 -15.08 17.07
C GLU A 315 21.97 -14.59 15.70
N ARG A 316 21.06 -14.29 14.77
CA ARG A 316 21.44 -13.68 13.49
C ARG A 316 22.09 -12.31 13.66
N ALA A 317 21.59 -11.48 14.57
CA ALA A 317 22.18 -10.17 14.84
C ALA A 317 23.64 -10.29 15.29
N MET A 318 24.00 -11.35 16.04
CA MET A 318 25.39 -11.62 16.43
C MET A 318 26.32 -11.96 15.26
N THR A 319 25.77 -12.35 14.11
CA THR A 319 26.54 -12.64 12.89
C THR A 319 26.75 -11.43 12.00
N LEU A 320 26.12 -10.29 12.31
CA LEU A 320 26.27 -9.06 11.54
C LEU A 320 27.62 -8.39 11.83
N ASN A 321 28.12 -7.67 10.82
CA ASN A 321 29.32 -6.84 10.95
C ASN A 321 29.00 -5.39 10.51
N PRO A 322 28.38 -4.58 11.38
CA PRO A 322 27.97 -3.22 11.04
C PRO A 322 29.17 -2.38 10.57
N CYS A 323 29.06 -1.77 9.38
CA CYS A 323 30.18 -1.16 8.67
C CYS A 323 29.97 0.33 8.36
N TYR A 324 29.35 1.08 9.26
CA TYR A 324 29.22 2.53 9.09
C TYR A 324 30.58 3.21 9.23
N GLU A 325 31.00 3.90 8.17
CA GLU A 325 32.28 4.63 8.08
C GLU A 325 32.11 6.15 7.90
N GLY A 326 30.88 6.65 7.87
CA GLY A 326 30.62 8.08 7.79
C GLY A 326 30.96 8.82 9.09
N GLY A 327 31.00 10.15 9.04
CA GLY A 327 31.19 10.97 10.25
C GLY A 327 30.00 10.85 11.22
N ILE A 328 30.29 11.04 12.51
CA ILE A 328 29.31 11.08 13.62
C ILE A 328 29.26 12.45 14.32
N ASN A 329 29.94 13.45 13.76
CA ASN A 329 30.05 14.82 14.28
C ASN A 329 29.01 15.77 13.67
N GLY A 330 27.86 15.26 13.22
CA GLY A 330 26.82 16.05 12.57
C GLY A 330 26.31 17.21 13.42
N GLY A 331 26.24 17.02 14.75
CA GLY A 331 25.80 18.07 15.68
C GLY A 331 26.76 19.27 15.72
N GLU A 332 28.06 19.00 15.67
CA GLU A 332 29.10 20.03 15.58
C GLU A 332 29.09 20.72 14.21
N ALA A 333 29.02 19.93 13.12
CA ALA A 333 28.95 20.46 11.77
C ALA A 333 27.74 21.40 11.59
N ALA A 334 26.57 20.98 12.07
CA ALA A 334 25.35 21.79 12.04
C ALA A 334 25.50 23.08 12.85
N ALA A 335 26.05 23.02 14.06
CA ALA A 335 26.28 24.21 14.89
C ALA A 335 27.23 25.21 14.22
N ARG A 336 28.30 24.74 13.57
CA ARG A 336 29.23 25.58 12.80
C ARG A 336 28.56 26.25 11.60
N ILE A 337 27.73 25.50 10.86
CA ILE A 337 26.97 26.06 9.72
C ILE A 337 26.03 27.17 10.21
N LEU A 338 25.26 26.92 11.28
CA LEU A 338 24.36 27.92 11.87
C LEU A 338 25.11 29.18 12.33
N GLN A 339 26.27 28.99 12.97
CA GLN A 339 27.12 30.09 13.41
C GLN A 339 27.63 30.93 12.23
N ASP A 340 28.16 30.26 11.21
CA ASP A 340 28.67 30.89 9.99
C ASP A 340 27.58 31.67 9.25
N THR A 341 26.38 31.09 9.11
CA THR A 341 25.22 31.75 8.50
C THR A 341 24.82 32.99 9.29
N ALA A 342 24.75 32.91 10.62
CA ALA A 342 24.41 34.05 11.46
C ALA A 342 25.46 35.17 11.41
N TYR A 343 26.71 34.85 11.07
CA TYR A 343 27.77 35.83 10.80
C TYR A 343 27.84 36.29 9.33
N GLY A 344 26.87 35.92 8.50
CA GLY A 344 26.72 36.42 7.13
C GLY A 344 27.42 35.59 6.05
N LYS A 345 27.93 34.39 6.37
CA LYS A 345 28.44 33.48 5.34
C LYS A 345 27.27 32.88 4.57
N ASN A 346 27.23 33.13 3.27
CA ASN A 346 26.15 32.67 2.43
C ASN A 346 26.41 31.24 1.94
N TYR A 347 25.47 30.33 2.19
CA TYR A 347 25.49 28.95 1.73
C TYR A 347 24.47 28.68 0.61
N THR A 348 23.76 29.72 0.14
CA THR A 348 22.70 29.62 -0.87
C THR A 348 23.26 29.64 -2.30
N LEU A 349 22.64 28.89 -3.21
CA LEU A 349 22.95 28.93 -4.64
C LEU A 349 22.03 29.95 -5.32
N ASP A 350 22.60 31.00 -5.92
CA ASP A 350 21.87 31.97 -6.76
C ASP A 350 21.31 31.29 -8.02
N LYS A 351 20.14 30.62 -7.94
CA LYS A 351 19.28 30.28 -9.10
C LYS A 351 17.91 29.67 -8.71
N LEU A 352 16.85 30.39 -9.13
CA LEU A 352 15.40 30.04 -9.26
C LEU A 352 14.45 30.52 -8.14
N SER A 353 13.28 31.04 -8.56
CA SER A 353 12.29 31.73 -7.71
C SER A 353 11.33 30.77 -6.96
N GLY A 354 11.07 31.07 -5.68
CA GLY A 354 10.21 30.31 -4.75
C GLY A 354 8.81 29.90 -5.27
N PRO A 355 8.07 30.73 -6.04
CA PRO A 355 6.73 30.36 -6.53
C PRO A 355 6.71 29.15 -7.47
N ARG A 356 7.77 28.95 -8.25
CA ARG A 356 7.86 27.84 -9.21
C ARG A 356 8.13 26.50 -8.51
N ARG A 357 8.77 26.52 -7.34
CA ARG A 357 9.09 25.34 -6.53
C ARG A 357 8.05 25.04 -5.46
N LEU A 358 7.32 26.03 -4.96
CA LEU A 358 6.08 25.78 -4.21
C LEU A 358 5.12 24.96 -5.08
N ARG A 359 5.01 25.28 -6.36
CA ARG A 359 4.30 24.45 -7.34
C ARG A 359 4.89 23.04 -7.45
N ASP A 360 6.21 22.87 -7.47
CA ASP A 360 6.86 21.56 -7.59
C ASP A 360 6.75 20.72 -6.28
N ALA A 361 6.73 21.36 -5.11
CA ALA A 361 6.45 20.76 -3.81
C ALA A 361 4.97 20.40 -3.65
N ILE A 362 4.06 21.25 -4.12
CA ILE A 362 2.63 20.94 -4.28
C ILE A 362 2.46 19.76 -5.23
N VAL A 363 3.18 19.74 -6.36
CA VAL A 363 3.17 18.62 -7.32
C VAL A 363 3.73 17.35 -6.69
N LEU A 364 4.81 17.40 -5.90
CA LEU A 364 5.33 16.22 -5.21
C LEU A 364 4.37 15.73 -4.12
N GLY A 365 3.81 16.62 -3.30
CA GLY A 365 2.76 16.27 -2.34
C GLY A 365 1.53 15.65 -3.02
N TYR A 366 1.18 16.13 -4.21
CA TYR A 366 0.12 15.58 -5.06
C TYR A 366 0.50 14.26 -5.74
N GLN A 367 1.78 14.04 -6.06
CA GLN A 367 2.32 12.78 -6.60
C GLN A 367 2.41 11.71 -5.51
N LEU A 368 2.82 12.07 -4.28
CA LEU A 368 2.84 11.18 -3.11
C LEU A 368 1.43 10.75 -2.71
N GLN A 369 0.44 11.61 -2.91
CA GLN A 369 -0.99 11.28 -2.81
C GLN A 369 -1.47 10.29 -3.89
N ARG A 370 -0.69 10.03 -4.96
CA ARG A 370 -1.17 9.36 -6.18
C ARG A 370 -0.33 8.17 -6.66
N VAL A 371 0.74 7.80 -5.95
CA VAL A 371 1.65 6.74 -6.38
C VAL A 371 1.69 5.61 -5.34
N PRO A 372 1.19 4.39 -5.67
CA PRO A 372 1.63 3.18 -4.98
C PRO A 372 3.12 2.99 -5.22
N GLY A 373 3.88 2.84 -4.14
CA GLY A 373 5.31 2.52 -4.09
C GLY A 373 5.91 1.91 -5.36
N ARG A 374 6.40 2.81 -6.20
CA ARG A 374 7.83 2.77 -6.45
C ARG A 374 8.49 3.28 -5.18
N ASP A 375 9.61 2.69 -4.75
CA ASP A 375 10.67 3.50 -4.16
C ASP A 375 10.69 4.80 -4.97
N LEU A 376 10.65 5.97 -4.36
CA LEU A 376 11.00 7.16 -5.13
C LEU A 376 12.35 6.80 -5.75
N CYS A 377 12.37 6.50 -7.05
CA CYS A 377 13.57 6.55 -7.83
C CYS A 377 14.04 7.95 -7.52
N ILE A 378 15.04 7.99 -6.66
CA ILE A 378 16.05 9.00 -6.59
C ILE A 378 15.99 9.74 -7.92
N PRO A 379 15.44 10.97 -7.97
CA PRO A 379 15.23 11.67 -9.23
C PRO A 379 16.49 11.56 -10.08
N ASP A 380 16.40 11.42 -11.41
CA ASP A 380 17.57 11.12 -12.26
C ASP A 380 18.77 12.08 -12.05
N TRP A 381 18.56 13.27 -11.48
CA TRP A 381 19.63 14.18 -11.04
C TRP A 381 20.45 13.71 -9.81
N TYR A 382 20.05 12.62 -9.18
CA TYR A 382 20.68 12.02 -8.00
C TYR A 382 21.29 10.63 -8.32
N ALA A 383 20.91 10.01 -9.43
CA ALA A 383 21.63 8.86 -10.01
C ALA A 383 22.80 9.26 -10.92
N ASN A 384 22.93 10.53 -11.30
CA ASN A 384 23.94 11.01 -12.25
C ASN A 384 25.09 11.73 -11.55
N ALA A 385 26.01 10.94 -11.00
CA ALA A 385 27.40 11.32 -10.82
C ALA A 385 28.31 10.18 -11.28
N GLU A 386 28.09 9.67 -12.49
CA GLU A 386 29.12 8.95 -13.25
C GLU A 386 28.78 8.95 -14.76
N SER A 387 29.52 9.80 -15.49
CA SER A 387 29.76 9.81 -16.94
C SER A 387 28.57 9.89 -17.91
N GLU A 388 28.54 11.02 -18.62
CA GLU A 388 27.89 11.25 -19.90
C GLU A 388 28.00 10.06 -20.88
N LEU A 389 26.87 9.66 -21.48
CA LEU A 389 26.76 9.36 -22.92
C LEU A 389 25.30 9.06 -23.33
N GLY A 390 24.75 9.96 -24.16
CA GLY A 390 23.96 9.58 -25.33
C GLY A 390 22.46 9.29 -25.17
N LEU A 391 21.64 10.31 -25.42
CA LEU A 391 20.28 10.16 -25.95
C LEU A 391 20.25 9.18 -27.13
N ARG A 392 19.35 8.19 -27.08
CA ARG A 392 18.75 7.61 -28.29
C ARG A 392 17.24 7.69 -28.22
N THR A 393 16.70 8.56 -29.07
CA THR A 393 15.32 8.58 -29.54
C THR A 393 15.11 7.41 -30.49
N GLY A 394 14.16 6.54 -30.19
CA GLY A 394 13.70 5.48 -31.10
C GLY A 394 12.18 5.54 -31.23
N SER A 395 11.70 5.90 -32.42
CA SER A 395 10.30 5.93 -32.83
C SER A 395 9.70 4.51 -32.92
N PRO A 396 8.41 4.31 -32.61
CA PRO A 396 7.73 3.03 -32.76
C PRO A 396 7.22 2.84 -34.19
N THR A 397 7.99 2.16 -35.05
CA THR A 397 7.47 1.57 -36.29
C THR A 397 8.37 0.41 -36.72
N ALA A 398 7.90 -0.81 -36.47
CA ALA A 398 8.05 -2.03 -37.28
C ALA A 398 7.80 -3.27 -36.39
N VAL A 399 6.52 -3.61 -36.19
CA VAL A 399 6.16 -4.97 -35.77
C VAL A 399 5.88 -5.73 -37.06
N THR A 400 6.84 -6.53 -37.51
CA THR A 400 6.67 -7.74 -38.34
C THR A 400 8.04 -8.25 -38.77
N ALA A 401 8.75 -8.96 -37.87
CA ALA A 401 9.74 -10.01 -38.15
C ALA A 401 10.67 -10.28 -36.93
N GLU A 402 10.15 -10.46 -35.71
CA GLU A 402 10.98 -10.88 -34.56
C GLU A 402 10.37 -11.98 -33.68
N ASN A 403 9.19 -12.52 -34.03
CA ASN A 403 8.57 -13.58 -33.22
C ASN A 403 9.26 -14.95 -33.32
N ASN A 404 10.09 -15.18 -34.36
CA ASN A 404 10.78 -16.46 -34.51
C ASN A 404 12.14 -16.51 -33.79
N SER A 405 12.84 -15.40 -33.57
CA SER A 405 14.17 -15.41 -32.93
C SER A 405 14.12 -15.43 -31.39
N LEU A 406 13.02 -14.96 -30.78
CA LEU A 406 12.83 -14.94 -29.32
C LEU A 406 12.34 -16.29 -28.76
N ALA A 407 11.62 -17.08 -29.55
CA ALA A 407 11.24 -18.44 -29.18
C ALA A 407 12.46 -19.38 -29.14
N ASP A 408 13.42 -19.18 -30.05
CA ASP A 408 14.67 -19.96 -30.10
C ASP A 408 15.60 -19.71 -28.90
N SER A 409 15.55 -18.51 -28.29
CA SER A 409 16.33 -18.19 -27.08
C SER A 409 15.75 -18.81 -25.80
N PHE A 410 14.46 -19.12 -25.76
CA PHE A 410 13.78 -19.72 -24.60
C PHE A 410 14.08 -21.22 -24.46
N SER A 411 14.36 -21.89 -25.58
CA SER A 411 14.70 -23.33 -25.63
C SER A 411 15.96 -23.72 -24.82
N GLN A 412 16.69 -22.77 -24.24
CA GLN A 412 17.94 -23.04 -23.53
C GLN A 412 17.73 -23.27 -22.01
N ASP A 413 16.75 -22.62 -21.36
CA ASP A 413 16.65 -22.61 -19.89
C ASP A 413 15.58 -23.57 -19.32
N PHE A 414 14.39 -23.67 -19.94
CA PHE A 414 13.30 -24.53 -19.45
C PHE A 414 12.75 -25.47 -20.53
N GLU A 415 12.37 -26.67 -20.12
CA GLU A 415 11.51 -27.58 -20.88
C GLU A 415 10.05 -27.38 -20.48
N ILE A 416 9.15 -27.12 -21.45
CA ILE A 416 7.71 -27.08 -21.22
C ILE A 416 7.16 -28.51 -21.36
N LEU A 417 6.72 -29.10 -20.26
CA LEU A 417 6.14 -30.44 -20.18
C LEU A 417 4.63 -30.45 -20.44
N HIS A 418 3.95 -29.32 -20.19
CA HIS A 418 2.52 -29.14 -20.43
C HIS A 418 2.18 -27.66 -20.65
N GLY A 419 1.16 -27.39 -21.47
CA GLY A 419 0.62 -26.06 -21.73
C GLY A 419 1.32 -25.32 -22.88
N ASP A 420 0.76 -24.16 -23.22
CA ASP A 420 1.27 -23.24 -24.24
C ASP A 420 1.21 -21.81 -23.67
N PHE A 421 2.25 -21.01 -23.89
CA PHE A 421 2.27 -19.60 -23.48
C PHE A 421 1.45 -18.70 -24.42
N LEU A 422 0.80 -19.24 -25.45
CA LEU A 422 -0.16 -18.57 -26.33
C LEU A 422 0.41 -17.33 -27.06
N GLY A 423 1.73 -17.29 -27.28
CA GLY A 423 2.40 -16.12 -27.86
C GLY A 423 2.44 -14.88 -26.95
N LEU A 424 2.13 -15.03 -25.65
CA LEU A 424 2.07 -13.92 -24.70
C LEU A 424 3.49 -13.49 -24.25
N SER A 425 3.90 -12.28 -24.62
CA SER A 425 5.24 -11.75 -24.34
C SER A 425 5.52 -11.54 -22.84
N ASP A 426 4.50 -11.22 -22.04
CA ASP A 426 4.61 -11.07 -20.59
C ASP A 426 4.96 -12.39 -19.89
N THR A 427 4.41 -13.49 -20.38
CA THR A 427 4.70 -14.85 -19.90
C THR A 427 6.13 -15.25 -20.22
N LEU A 428 6.61 -14.94 -21.42
CA LEU A 428 8.03 -15.14 -21.77
C LEU A 428 8.96 -14.30 -20.89
N SER A 429 8.60 -13.04 -20.60
CA SER A 429 9.37 -12.17 -19.70
C SER A 429 9.39 -12.71 -18.27
N PHE A 430 8.27 -13.25 -17.78
CA PHE A 430 8.18 -13.88 -16.47
C PHE A 430 9.07 -15.12 -16.39
N LEU A 431 9.02 -16.02 -17.39
CA LEU A 431 9.83 -17.23 -17.43
C LEU A 431 11.34 -16.93 -17.50
N LYS A 432 11.75 -15.91 -18.27
CA LYS A 432 13.14 -15.43 -18.28
C LYS A 432 13.57 -14.89 -16.91
N SER A 433 12.70 -14.14 -16.25
CA SER A 433 12.97 -13.63 -14.90
C SER A 433 13.10 -14.78 -13.90
N LEU A 434 12.27 -15.82 -14.05
CA LEU A 434 12.31 -17.03 -13.23
C LEU A 434 13.61 -17.82 -13.45
N ALA A 435 14.08 -17.97 -14.70
CA ALA A 435 15.36 -18.62 -15.02
C ALA A 435 16.55 -17.89 -14.38
N GLY A 436 16.54 -16.55 -14.40
CA GLY A 436 17.59 -15.73 -13.79
C GLY A 436 17.77 -15.94 -12.27
N LEU A 437 16.75 -16.47 -11.58
CA LEU A 437 16.84 -16.77 -10.14
C LEU A 437 17.66 -18.02 -9.84
N ASP A 438 17.70 -19.02 -10.73
CA ASP A 438 18.50 -20.23 -10.57
C ASP A 438 20.00 -19.90 -10.64
N ALA A 439 20.39 -19.05 -11.61
CA ALA A 439 21.78 -18.58 -11.77
C ALA A 439 22.35 -17.85 -10.53
N LEU A 440 21.47 -17.26 -9.69
CA LEU A 440 21.87 -16.58 -8.46
C LEU A 440 22.18 -17.54 -7.30
N VAL A 441 21.82 -18.82 -7.39
CA VAL A 441 22.06 -19.82 -6.33
C VAL A 441 23.54 -20.21 -6.28
N ASP A 442 24.22 -20.27 -7.43
CA ASP A 442 25.58 -20.82 -7.57
C ASP A 442 26.72 -19.76 -7.51
N SER A 443 26.38 -18.46 -7.42
CA SER A 443 27.37 -17.36 -7.36
C SER A 443 27.27 -16.57 -6.04
N PRO A 444 28.08 -16.90 -5.01
CA PRO A 444 28.24 -16.05 -3.83
C PRO A 444 29.28 -14.92 -4.05
N THR A 445 29.60 -14.55 -5.29
CA THR A 445 30.68 -13.60 -5.59
C THR A 445 30.22 -12.14 -5.54
N LYS A 446 30.69 -11.43 -4.51
CA LYS A 446 31.26 -10.06 -4.41
C LYS A 446 30.94 -8.93 -5.43
N THR A 447 29.99 -9.03 -6.34
CA THR A 447 29.71 -7.98 -7.33
C THR A 447 28.22 -7.65 -7.36
N GLY A 448 27.87 -6.47 -6.82
CA GLY A 448 26.55 -5.86 -6.93
C GLY A 448 25.99 -5.43 -5.57
N LYS A 449 26.22 -4.16 -5.18
CA LYS A 449 25.69 -3.52 -3.96
C LYS A 449 24.14 -3.36 -3.92
N HIS A 450 23.36 -4.14 -4.68
CA HIS A 450 21.89 -4.02 -4.76
C HIS A 450 21.17 -5.34 -5.17
N THR A 451 21.54 -6.50 -4.63
CA THR A 451 20.63 -7.67 -4.76
C THR A 451 19.38 -7.46 -3.90
N ILE A 452 18.24 -7.26 -4.55
CA ILE A 452 16.93 -7.00 -3.93
C ILE A 452 16.52 -8.23 -3.11
N ARG A 453 16.08 -8.02 -1.86
CA ARG A 453 15.78 -9.09 -0.88
C ARG A 453 14.82 -10.16 -1.41
N GLU A 454 13.86 -9.77 -2.24
CA GLU A 454 12.91 -10.68 -2.89
C GLU A 454 13.59 -11.65 -3.87
N GLN A 455 14.62 -11.21 -4.61
CA GLN A 455 15.39 -12.07 -5.52
C GLN A 455 16.15 -13.15 -4.74
N LYS A 456 16.77 -12.77 -3.62
CA LYS A 456 17.47 -13.74 -2.75
C LYS A 456 16.49 -14.74 -2.11
N ALA A 457 15.31 -14.28 -1.71
CA ALA A 457 14.28 -15.15 -1.15
C ALA A 457 13.72 -16.11 -2.22
N ALA A 458 13.50 -15.60 -3.44
CA ALA A 458 12.99 -16.34 -4.59
C ALA A 458 13.99 -17.39 -5.11
N ALA A 459 15.28 -17.07 -5.16
CA ALA A 459 16.33 -18.01 -5.59
C ALA A 459 16.39 -19.28 -4.71
N GLY A 460 16.11 -19.14 -3.40
CA GLY A 460 16.07 -20.25 -2.45
C GLY A 460 14.71 -20.95 -2.33
N LEU A 461 13.70 -20.54 -3.11
CA LEU A 461 12.31 -20.96 -2.94
C LEU A 461 11.98 -22.30 -3.61
N PHE A 462 12.57 -22.56 -4.78
CA PHE A 462 12.29 -23.73 -5.60
C PHE A 462 13.44 -24.75 -5.54
N ASN A 463 13.09 -26.02 -5.71
CA ASN A 463 14.02 -27.05 -6.15
C ASN A 463 14.00 -27.10 -7.67
N TRP A 464 15.02 -26.52 -8.30
CA TRP A 464 15.09 -26.30 -9.75
C TRP A 464 15.16 -27.59 -10.58
N GLU A 465 15.49 -28.72 -9.97
CA GLU A 465 15.50 -30.05 -10.63
C GLU A 465 14.10 -30.67 -10.78
N GLU A 466 13.11 -30.15 -10.05
CA GLU A 466 11.75 -30.69 -10.00
C GLU A 466 10.77 -29.81 -10.78
N ASP A 467 9.57 -30.33 -11.04
CA ASP A 467 8.55 -29.64 -11.82
C ASP A 467 8.04 -28.37 -11.12
N ILE A 468 7.88 -27.28 -11.88
CA ILE A 468 7.25 -26.04 -11.45
C ILE A 468 5.98 -25.83 -12.28
N PHE A 469 4.89 -25.42 -11.63
CA PHE A 469 3.64 -25.08 -12.29
C PHE A 469 3.49 -23.57 -12.36
N VAL A 470 3.14 -23.03 -13.52
CA VAL A 470 2.94 -21.60 -13.72
C VAL A 470 1.52 -21.34 -14.19
N ALA A 471 0.79 -20.51 -13.45
CA ALA A 471 -0.51 -20.00 -13.87
C ALA A 471 -0.46 -18.49 -14.09
N ARG A 472 -1.45 -17.98 -14.85
CA ARG A 472 -1.56 -16.58 -15.21
C ARG A 472 -3.01 -16.14 -15.15
N ALA A 473 -3.28 -14.96 -14.61
CA ALA A 473 -4.62 -14.37 -14.63
C ALA A 473 -4.56 -12.85 -14.85
N PRO A 474 -5.31 -12.29 -15.81
CA PRO A 474 -5.32 -10.85 -16.07
C PRO A 474 -6.06 -10.05 -14.99
N GLY A 475 -5.80 -8.74 -14.94
CA GLY A 475 -6.74 -7.81 -14.31
C GLY A 475 -7.98 -7.61 -15.18
N ARG A 476 -8.82 -6.63 -14.83
CA ARG A 476 -10.01 -6.29 -15.64
C ARG A 476 -10.33 -4.80 -15.65
N LEU A 477 -10.96 -4.37 -16.73
CA LEU A 477 -11.58 -3.06 -16.88
C LEU A 477 -13.10 -3.24 -16.88
N ASP A 478 -13.79 -2.54 -15.98
CA ASP A 478 -15.25 -2.47 -15.96
C ASP A 478 -15.74 -1.51 -17.04
N VAL A 479 -16.22 -2.09 -18.14
CA VAL A 479 -16.75 -1.33 -19.28
C VAL A 479 -18.16 -0.85 -18.95
N MET A 480 -19.04 -1.72 -18.45
CA MET A 480 -20.37 -1.38 -17.95
C MET A 480 -20.81 -2.35 -16.85
N GLY A 481 -21.59 -1.87 -15.88
CA GLY A 481 -22.09 -2.69 -14.77
C GLY A 481 -21.71 -2.14 -13.41
N GLY A 482 -20.58 -1.43 -13.33
CA GLY A 482 -20.26 -0.60 -12.19
C GLY A 482 -20.22 -1.37 -10.86
N ILE A 483 -20.83 -0.80 -9.82
CA ILE A 483 -20.97 -1.45 -8.50
C ILE A 483 -22.24 -2.30 -8.39
N ALA A 484 -22.92 -2.60 -9.50
CA ALA A 484 -24.22 -3.27 -9.46
C ALA A 484 -24.14 -4.80 -9.37
N ASP A 485 -22.94 -5.37 -9.25
CA ASP A 485 -22.71 -6.82 -9.19
C ASP A 485 -23.29 -7.48 -7.94
N TYR A 486 -23.03 -6.92 -6.76
CA TYR A 486 -23.64 -7.44 -5.52
C TYR A 486 -25.17 -7.29 -5.48
N SER A 487 -25.75 -6.51 -6.39
CA SER A 487 -27.19 -6.29 -6.52
C SER A 487 -27.83 -7.07 -7.67
N GLY A 488 -27.10 -8.02 -8.28
CA GLY A 488 -27.63 -8.97 -9.26
C GLY A 488 -27.57 -8.54 -10.73
N SER A 489 -27.01 -7.35 -11.03
CA SER A 489 -27.07 -6.79 -12.39
C SER A 489 -26.38 -7.66 -13.45
N LEU A 490 -26.80 -7.51 -14.71
CA LEU A 490 -25.95 -7.84 -15.85
C LEU A 490 -24.74 -6.89 -15.85
N VAL A 491 -23.55 -7.42 -16.13
CA VAL A 491 -22.31 -6.64 -16.26
C VAL A 491 -21.54 -7.04 -17.52
N LEU A 492 -20.72 -6.12 -18.05
CA LEU A 492 -19.87 -6.29 -19.23
C LEU A 492 -18.44 -5.90 -18.90
N GLN A 493 -17.57 -6.89 -18.79
CA GLN A 493 -16.22 -6.72 -18.25
C GLN A 493 -15.17 -7.11 -19.29
N MET A 494 -14.09 -6.35 -19.39
CA MET A 494 -13.00 -6.64 -20.32
C MET A 494 -11.73 -7.06 -19.55
N PRO A 495 -11.16 -8.26 -19.78
CA PRO A 495 -9.85 -8.59 -19.23
C PRO A 495 -8.79 -7.68 -19.85
N ILE A 496 -8.00 -6.99 -19.03
CA ILE A 496 -6.90 -6.14 -19.53
C ILE A 496 -5.69 -7.00 -19.90
N ARG A 497 -4.75 -6.43 -20.65
CA ARG A 497 -3.53 -7.13 -21.06
C ARG A 497 -2.66 -7.50 -19.85
N GLU A 498 -2.54 -6.60 -18.88
CA GLU A 498 -1.72 -6.75 -17.70
C GLU A 498 -2.23 -7.91 -16.83
N ALA A 499 -1.31 -8.76 -16.35
CA ALA A 499 -1.64 -9.98 -15.63
C ALA A 499 -0.70 -10.27 -14.46
N CYS A 500 -1.18 -11.13 -13.58
CA CYS A 500 -0.39 -11.78 -12.54
C CYS A 500 0.03 -13.17 -12.99
N HIS A 501 1.29 -13.49 -12.76
CA HIS A 501 1.88 -14.81 -12.92
C HIS A 501 2.22 -15.38 -11.55
N VAL A 502 1.88 -16.65 -11.36
CA VAL A 502 2.22 -17.38 -10.14
C VAL A 502 2.94 -18.66 -10.52
N ALA A 503 4.17 -18.81 -10.04
CA ALA A 503 4.90 -20.08 -10.08
C ALA A 503 4.72 -20.79 -8.73
N VAL A 504 4.38 -22.08 -8.76
CA VAL A 504 4.21 -22.91 -7.58
C VAL A 504 4.95 -24.23 -7.71
N GLN A 505 5.49 -24.70 -6.60
CA GLN A 505 6.05 -26.04 -6.49
C GLN A 505 5.53 -26.72 -5.23
N LYS A 506 5.08 -27.97 -5.40
CA LYS A 506 4.74 -28.89 -4.32
C LYS A 506 6.00 -29.64 -3.92
N ILE A 507 6.40 -29.56 -2.66
CA ILE A 507 7.68 -30.10 -2.19
C ILE A 507 7.43 -30.93 -0.93
N HIS A 508 8.02 -32.12 -0.88
CA HIS A 508 7.94 -32.95 0.32
C HIS A 508 8.55 -32.20 1.53
N PRO A 509 7.93 -32.20 2.74
CA PRO A 509 8.38 -31.41 3.87
C PRO A 509 9.87 -31.59 4.23
N SER A 510 10.39 -32.82 4.10
CA SER A 510 11.81 -33.13 4.36
C SER A 510 12.78 -32.60 3.30
N LYS A 511 12.31 -32.25 2.10
CA LYS A 511 13.10 -31.69 1.00
C LYS A 511 12.98 -30.16 0.91
N GLN A 512 12.06 -29.56 1.67
CA GLN A 512 11.80 -28.12 1.64
C GLN A 512 13.01 -27.33 2.15
N ARG A 513 13.46 -26.35 1.37
CA ARG A 513 14.42 -25.35 1.84
C ARG A 513 13.68 -24.26 2.62
N LEU A 514 13.76 -24.31 3.93
CA LEU A 514 13.12 -23.32 4.80
C LEU A 514 13.99 -22.07 4.97
N TRP A 515 13.34 -20.91 5.05
CA TRP A 515 14.02 -19.71 5.53
C TRP A 515 14.43 -19.89 6.99
N LYS A 516 15.52 -19.22 7.42
CA LYS A 516 16.12 -19.44 8.74
C LYS A 516 15.13 -19.31 9.90
N HIS A 517 14.23 -18.33 9.85
CA HIS A 517 13.21 -18.14 10.88
C HIS A 517 12.13 -19.23 10.83
N ALA A 518 11.73 -19.69 9.64
CA ALA A 518 10.80 -20.82 9.50
C ALA A 518 11.40 -22.13 10.02
N LEU A 519 12.67 -22.40 9.69
CA LEU A 519 13.41 -23.56 10.20
C LEU A 519 13.49 -23.54 11.74
N ALA A 520 13.79 -22.38 12.32
CA ALA A 520 13.89 -22.25 13.77
C ALA A 520 12.56 -22.50 14.48
N ARG A 521 11.43 -22.04 13.92
CA ARG A 521 10.09 -22.36 14.46
C ARG A 521 9.80 -23.86 14.46
N GLN A 522 10.20 -24.58 13.41
CA GLN A 522 10.05 -26.04 13.37
C GLN A 522 10.93 -26.73 14.42
N GLN A 523 12.18 -26.29 14.58
CA GLN A 523 13.10 -26.86 15.56
C GLN A 523 12.61 -26.66 17.00
N ASP A 524 12.05 -25.49 17.33
CA ASP A 524 11.51 -25.21 18.67
C ASP A 524 10.27 -26.07 19.01
N LYS A 525 9.46 -26.46 18.00
CA LYS A 525 8.32 -27.39 18.20
C LYS A 525 8.76 -28.82 18.53
N GLY A 526 10.02 -29.18 18.28
CA GLY A 526 10.58 -30.52 18.55
C GLY A 526 9.95 -31.66 17.72
N GLN A 527 9.21 -31.32 16.66
CA GLN A 527 8.55 -32.25 15.75
C GLN A 527 9.39 -32.45 14.48
N GLY A 528 9.17 -33.55 13.75
CA GLY A 528 9.78 -33.77 12.43
C GLY A 528 9.36 -32.71 11.40
N PRO A 529 9.90 -32.76 10.17
CA PRO A 529 9.59 -31.77 9.13
C PRO A 529 8.08 -31.66 8.89
N THR A 530 7.49 -30.49 9.13
CA THR A 530 6.06 -30.23 8.90
C THR A 530 5.84 -29.52 7.56
N PRO A 531 4.66 -29.67 6.92
CA PRO A 531 4.33 -28.94 5.70
C PRO A 531 4.24 -27.43 5.95
N VAL A 532 4.91 -26.64 5.11
CA VAL A 532 4.99 -25.18 5.22
C VAL A 532 4.52 -24.52 3.93
N LEU A 533 3.82 -23.40 4.06
CA LEU A 533 3.52 -22.48 2.98
C LEU A 533 4.55 -21.36 2.96
N GLN A 534 5.27 -21.17 1.84
CA GLN A 534 6.20 -20.05 1.63
C GLN A 534 5.80 -19.27 0.38
N ILE A 535 5.64 -17.96 0.51
CA ILE A 535 5.19 -17.07 -0.56
C ILE A 535 6.19 -15.94 -0.72
N VAL A 536 6.65 -15.70 -1.94
CA VAL A 536 7.44 -14.53 -2.32
C VAL A 536 6.60 -13.65 -3.23
N SER A 537 6.42 -12.39 -2.84
CA SER A 537 5.87 -11.34 -3.70
C SER A 537 7.05 -10.67 -4.42
N TYR A 538 7.14 -10.88 -5.73
CA TYR A 538 8.29 -10.54 -6.59
C TYR A 538 8.02 -9.31 -7.46
N GLY A 539 8.96 -8.38 -7.52
CA GLY A 539 8.82 -7.08 -8.21
C GLY A 539 8.03 -6.07 -7.37
N SER A 540 8.08 -6.21 -6.05
CA SER A 540 7.02 -5.78 -5.14
C SER A 540 7.56 -4.72 -4.16
N GLU A 541 8.24 -3.70 -4.68
CA GLU A 541 8.90 -2.64 -3.88
C GLU A 541 7.91 -1.57 -3.38
N LEU A 542 6.86 -2.01 -2.68
CA LEU A 542 5.97 -1.13 -1.93
C LEU A 542 6.50 -0.94 -0.51
N SER A 543 6.73 0.32 -0.12
CA SER A 543 7.31 0.79 1.16
C SER A 543 6.75 0.13 2.43
N ASN A 544 5.54 -0.43 2.40
CA ASN A 544 4.80 -0.93 3.58
C ASN A 544 4.46 -2.44 3.58
N ARG A 545 4.82 -3.25 2.56
CA ARG A 545 4.60 -4.72 2.58
C ARG A 545 5.89 -5.51 2.78
N GLY A 546 5.81 -6.67 3.43
CA GLY A 546 6.91 -7.64 3.46
C GLY A 546 6.99 -8.41 2.13
N PRO A 547 8.18 -8.62 1.53
CA PRO A 547 8.32 -9.34 0.25
C PRO A 547 8.09 -10.85 0.38
N THR A 548 8.03 -11.35 1.62
CA THR A 548 7.96 -12.78 1.92
C THR A 548 6.91 -13.04 2.99
N PHE A 549 6.20 -14.15 2.88
CA PHE A 549 5.28 -14.66 3.89
C PHE A 549 5.49 -16.16 4.08
N ASP A 550 5.42 -16.64 5.32
CA ASP A 550 5.46 -18.06 5.63
C ASP A 550 4.62 -18.43 6.86
N MET A 551 4.03 -19.63 6.79
CA MET A 551 3.26 -20.23 7.88
C MET A 551 3.30 -21.75 7.79
N ASP A 552 3.10 -22.42 8.92
CA ASP A 552 2.93 -23.87 8.91
C ASP A 552 1.51 -24.16 8.40
N LEU A 553 1.33 -25.16 7.53
CA LEU A 553 0.00 -25.47 7.01
C LEU A 553 -0.95 -25.98 8.10
N SER A 554 -0.40 -26.52 9.20
CA SER A 554 -1.14 -26.86 10.41
C SER A 554 -1.79 -25.66 11.10
N ASP A 555 -1.29 -24.44 10.87
CA ASP A 555 -1.88 -23.22 11.45
C ASP A 555 -3.27 -22.92 10.84
N PHE A 556 -3.62 -23.54 9.71
CA PHE A 556 -4.98 -23.54 9.15
C PHE A 556 -5.90 -24.61 9.74
N LEU A 557 -5.42 -25.43 10.68
CA LEU A 557 -6.17 -26.52 11.28
C LEU A 557 -6.41 -26.27 12.77
N GLU A 558 -7.59 -26.65 13.24
CA GLU A 558 -7.93 -26.77 14.65
C GLU A 558 -8.35 -28.22 14.93
N GLY A 559 -7.41 -29.01 15.42
CA GLY A 559 -7.51 -30.47 15.34
C GLY A 559 -7.33 -30.92 13.88
N ASP A 560 -8.27 -31.71 13.38
CA ASP A 560 -8.29 -32.14 11.97
C ASP A 560 -9.14 -31.22 11.09
N GLU A 561 -9.84 -30.21 11.61
CA GLU A 561 -10.75 -29.39 10.80
C GLU A 561 -10.14 -28.05 10.39
N PRO A 562 -10.42 -27.53 9.18
CA PRO A 562 -9.98 -26.19 8.79
C PRO A 562 -10.59 -25.10 9.67
N ILE A 563 -9.77 -24.12 10.08
CA ILE A 563 -10.22 -22.98 10.89
C ILE A 563 -11.38 -22.22 10.23
N THR A 564 -12.11 -21.44 11.02
CA THR A 564 -13.16 -20.57 10.48
C THR A 564 -12.55 -19.42 9.67
N TYR A 565 -13.30 -18.90 8.69
CA TYR A 565 -12.85 -17.72 7.94
C TYR A 565 -12.64 -16.50 8.83
N GLU A 566 -13.42 -16.37 9.91
CA GLU A 566 -13.24 -15.30 10.89
C GLU A 566 -11.88 -15.39 11.59
N LYS A 567 -11.47 -16.59 12.05
CA LYS A 567 -10.15 -16.81 12.65
C LYS A 567 -9.02 -16.50 11.66
N ALA A 568 -9.17 -16.89 10.40
CA ALA A 568 -8.21 -16.58 9.35
C ALA A 568 -8.11 -15.07 9.10
N ARG A 569 -9.25 -14.37 8.99
CA ARG A 569 -9.31 -12.92 8.83
C ARG A 569 -8.63 -12.20 9.99
N GLN A 570 -8.92 -12.62 11.23
CA GLN A 570 -8.26 -12.09 12.42
C GLN A 570 -6.76 -12.37 12.40
N TYR A 571 -6.32 -13.54 11.93
CA TYR A 571 -4.91 -13.88 11.81
C TYR A 571 -4.17 -12.93 10.86
N PHE A 572 -4.67 -12.78 9.62
CA PHE A 572 -4.04 -11.92 8.61
C PHE A 572 -4.17 -10.42 8.91
N ALA A 573 -5.12 -10.00 9.75
CA ALA A 573 -5.27 -8.62 10.19
C ALA A 573 -4.25 -8.18 11.26
N ARG A 574 -3.53 -9.12 11.90
CA ARG A 574 -2.57 -8.82 12.99
C ARG A 574 -1.33 -8.07 12.52
N ASP A 575 -0.90 -8.30 11.29
CA ASP A 575 0.29 -7.70 10.70
C ASP A 575 -0.10 -7.04 9.36
N PRO A 576 -0.33 -5.72 9.34
CA PRO A 576 -0.69 -4.99 8.12
C PRO A 576 0.33 -5.16 6.99
N SER A 577 1.63 -5.34 7.31
CA SER A 577 2.68 -5.56 6.31
C SER A 577 2.59 -6.92 5.61
N GLN A 578 1.89 -7.88 6.21
CA GLN A 578 1.65 -9.23 5.67
C GLN A 578 0.19 -9.46 5.28
N ARG A 579 -0.68 -8.46 5.41
CA ARG A 579 -2.11 -8.59 5.07
C ARG A 579 -2.34 -9.01 3.61
N TRP A 580 -1.43 -8.67 2.71
CA TRP A 580 -1.48 -9.11 1.30
C TRP A 580 -1.43 -10.64 1.16
N ALA A 581 -0.83 -11.35 2.10
CA ALA A 581 -0.74 -12.81 2.06
C ALA A 581 -2.13 -13.47 2.18
N ALA A 582 -3.12 -12.77 2.73
CA ALA A 582 -4.50 -13.27 2.81
C ALA A 582 -5.09 -13.63 1.44
N TYR A 583 -4.77 -12.86 0.39
CA TYR A 583 -5.24 -13.11 -0.98
C TYR A 583 -4.66 -14.42 -1.56
N VAL A 584 -3.45 -14.81 -1.14
CA VAL A 584 -2.75 -16.00 -1.68
C VAL A 584 -2.94 -17.19 -0.75
N ALA A 585 -2.56 -17.07 0.52
CA ALA A 585 -2.70 -18.12 1.53
C ALA A 585 -4.17 -18.46 1.83
N GLY A 586 -5.08 -17.49 1.68
CA GLY A 586 -6.51 -17.74 1.80
C GLY A 586 -7.05 -18.71 0.75
N THR A 587 -6.42 -18.81 -0.44
CA THR A 587 -6.81 -19.81 -1.45
C THR A 587 -6.62 -21.23 -0.93
N VAL A 588 -5.55 -21.49 -0.16
CA VAL A 588 -5.30 -22.80 0.47
C VAL A 588 -6.42 -23.12 1.46
N LEU A 589 -6.73 -22.20 2.37
CA LEU A 589 -7.81 -22.39 3.35
C LEU A 589 -9.17 -22.63 2.69
N VAL A 590 -9.51 -21.87 1.64
CA VAL A 590 -10.77 -22.04 0.90
C VAL A 590 -10.81 -23.42 0.22
N LEU A 591 -9.73 -23.89 -0.40
CA LEU A 591 -9.66 -25.23 -0.96
C LEU A 591 -9.82 -26.32 0.12
N MET A 592 -9.24 -26.13 1.30
CA MET A 592 -9.42 -27.06 2.43
C MET A 592 -10.88 -27.11 2.89
N LYS A 593 -11.53 -25.94 3.00
CA LYS A 593 -12.87 -25.82 3.60
C LYS A 593 -14.00 -26.16 2.64
N GLU A 594 -13.90 -25.72 1.38
CA GLU A 594 -14.97 -25.85 0.40
C GLU A 594 -14.86 -27.14 -0.43
N LEU A 595 -13.64 -27.63 -0.66
CA LEU A 595 -13.38 -28.82 -1.47
C LEU A 595 -12.78 -29.99 -0.66
N GLY A 596 -12.56 -29.83 0.65
CA GLY A 596 -12.04 -30.90 1.52
C GLY A 596 -10.59 -31.30 1.24
N ILE A 597 -9.80 -30.43 0.60
CA ILE A 597 -8.43 -30.75 0.19
C ILE A 597 -7.50 -30.80 1.41
N ARG A 598 -6.66 -31.84 1.49
CA ARG A 598 -5.60 -31.98 2.50
C ARG A 598 -4.24 -31.70 1.87
N PHE A 599 -3.48 -30.77 2.46
CA PHE A 599 -2.16 -30.38 1.99
C PHE A 599 -1.07 -31.05 2.85
N GLU A 600 -0.59 -32.21 2.40
CA GLU A 600 0.46 -32.99 3.09
C GLU A 600 1.89 -32.58 2.69
N ASN A 601 2.02 -31.82 1.60
CA ASN A 601 3.29 -31.32 1.10
C ASN A 601 3.41 -29.81 1.34
N SER A 602 4.65 -29.34 1.47
CA SER A 602 4.94 -27.90 1.47
C SER A 602 4.60 -27.27 0.12
N ILE A 603 4.25 -25.99 0.15
CA ILE A 603 3.88 -25.21 -1.03
C ILE A 603 4.78 -23.97 -1.09
N SER A 604 5.59 -23.90 -2.15
CA SER A 604 6.42 -22.74 -2.47
C SER A 604 5.76 -21.94 -3.59
N LEU A 605 5.42 -20.67 -3.37
CA LEU A 605 4.80 -19.77 -4.37
C LEU A 605 5.65 -18.52 -4.63
N LEU A 606 5.85 -18.20 -5.90
CA LEU A 606 6.35 -16.90 -6.36
C LEU A 606 5.23 -16.19 -7.11
N VAL A 607 4.84 -15.03 -6.61
CA VAL A 607 3.80 -14.18 -7.20
C VAL A 607 4.46 -12.96 -7.84
N SER A 608 4.24 -12.73 -9.13
CA SER A 608 4.68 -11.53 -9.84
C SER A 608 3.50 -10.95 -10.59
N SER A 609 3.24 -9.64 -10.43
CA SER A 609 2.07 -9.02 -11.07
C SER A 609 2.43 -7.72 -11.76
N ALA A 610 2.05 -7.62 -13.03
CA ALA A 610 2.07 -6.37 -13.79
C ALA A 610 0.75 -5.58 -13.61
N VAL A 611 -0.27 -6.16 -12.96
CA VAL A 611 -1.53 -5.47 -12.68
C VAL A 611 -1.31 -4.46 -11.57
N PRO A 612 -1.44 -3.15 -11.82
CA PRO A 612 -1.10 -2.13 -10.84
C PRO A 612 -2.11 -2.11 -9.68
N GLU A 613 -1.57 -2.12 -8.46
CA GLU A 613 -2.35 -2.17 -7.24
C GLU A 613 -3.09 -0.87 -6.94
N GLY A 614 -4.32 -0.97 -6.45
CA GLY A 614 -5.08 0.19 -5.99
C GLY A 614 -5.67 1.05 -7.10
N LYS A 615 -5.56 0.64 -8.37
CA LYS A 615 -5.98 1.43 -9.54
C LYS A 615 -7.39 1.10 -10.07
N GLY A 616 -8.13 0.25 -9.36
CA GLY A 616 -9.49 -0.14 -9.76
C GLY A 616 -9.53 -1.07 -10.97
N VAL A 617 -8.48 -1.87 -11.19
CA VAL A 617 -8.33 -2.84 -12.30
C VAL A 617 -8.19 -4.30 -11.84
N SER A 618 -8.65 -4.60 -10.61
CA SER A 618 -8.70 -5.95 -10.01
C SER A 618 -7.36 -6.66 -9.85
N SER A 619 -6.38 -5.96 -9.26
CA SER A 619 -5.12 -6.60 -8.87
C SER A 619 -5.34 -7.73 -7.85
N SER A 620 -6.31 -7.60 -6.93
CA SER A 620 -6.64 -8.65 -5.95
C SER A 620 -7.14 -9.93 -6.62
N ALA A 621 -8.21 -9.83 -7.41
CA ALA A 621 -8.76 -10.98 -8.13
C ALA A 621 -7.76 -11.63 -9.09
N SER A 622 -6.91 -10.85 -9.77
CA SER A 622 -5.82 -11.39 -10.60
C SER A 622 -4.85 -12.24 -9.78
N VAL A 623 -4.43 -11.79 -8.59
CA VAL A 623 -3.56 -12.54 -7.68
C VAL A 623 -4.25 -13.80 -7.14
N GLU A 624 -5.50 -13.71 -6.70
CA GLU A 624 -6.27 -14.84 -6.18
C GLU A 624 -6.48 -15.92 -7.23
N VAL A 625 -6.93 -15.54 -8.42
CA VAL A 625 -7.22 -16.46 -9.54
C VAL A 625 -5.94 -17.12 -10.03
N ALA A 626 -4.84 -16.38 -10.20
CA ALA A 626 -3.56 -16.96 -10.60
C ALA A 626 -3.03 -17.92 -9.52
N SER A 627 -3.11 -17.55 -8.24
CA SER A 627 -2.64 -18.39 -7.13
C SER A 627 -3.44 -19.68 -7.00
N MET A 628 -4.77 -19.59 -7.00
CA MET A 628 -5.64 -20.76 -6.91
C MET A 628 -5.49 -21.67 -8.12
N SER A 629 -5.35 -21.11 -9.33
CA SER A 629 -5.12 -21.89 -10.55
C SER A 629 -3.79 -22.65 -10.49
N ALA A 630 -2.72 -22.01 -10.03
CA ALA A 630 -1.41 -22.64 -9.87
C ALA A 630 -1.47 -23.79 -8.84
N ILE A 631 -2.05 -23.54 -7.67
CA ILE A 631 -2.17 -24.54 -6.59
C ILE A 631 -3.01 -25.73 -7.07
N ALA A 632 -4.17 -25.46 -7.68
CA ALA A 632 -5.04 -26.50 -8.24
C ALA A 632 -4.29 -27.38 -9.25
N ALA A 633 -3.58 -26.76 -10.20
CA ALA A 633 -2.78 -27.48 -11.20
C ALA A 633 -1.70 -28.36 -10.56
N SER A 634 -0.96 -27.82 -9.58
CA SER A 634 0.12 -28.57 -8.88
C SER A 634 -0.37 -29.77 -8.07
N HIS A 635 -1.67 -29.82 -7.77
CA HIS A 635 -2.33 -30.88 -6.99
C HIS A 635 -3.27 -31.74 -7.83
N GLY A 636 -3.30 -31.53 -9.16
CA GLY A 636 -4.16 -32.29 -10.07
C GLY A 636 -5.65 -32.05 -9.87
N LEU A 637 -6.02 -30.90 -9.29
CA LEU A 637 -7.43 -30.52 -9.10
C LEU A 637 -7.98 -29.94 -10.40
N ASN A 638 -9.10 -30.51 -10.87
CA ASN A 638 -9.81 -30.00 -12.03
C ASN A 638 -10.96 -29.10 -11.59
N ILE A 639 -10.73 -27.79 -11.53
CA ILE A 639 -11.72 -26.79 -11.12
C ILE A 639 -12.08 -25.98 -12.37
N ILE A 640 -13.37 -25.94 -12.73
CA ILE A 640 -13.80 -25.16 -13.89
C ILE A 640 -13.67 -23.65 -13.61
N PRO A 641 -13.42 -22.81 -14.63
CA PRO A 641 -13.10 -21.37 -14.42
C PRO A 641 -14.14 -20.60 -13.60
N ARG A 642 -15.43 -20.91 -13.78
CA ARG A 642 -16.52 -20.30 -13.02
C ARG A 642 -16.44 -20.64 -11.53
N GLU A 643 -16.24 -21.92 -11.20
CA GLU A 643 -16.12 -22.36 -9.80
C GLU A 643 -14.86 -21.80 -9.16
N LEU A 644 -13.75 -21.76 -9.90
CA LEU A 644 -12.51 -21.14 -9.46
C LEU A 644 -12.72 -19.66 -9.09
N ALA A 645 -13.43 -18.91 -9.93
CA ALA A 645 -13.78 -17.51 -9.62
C ALA A 645 -14.63 -17.37 -8.35
N LEU A 646 -15.62 -18.25 -8.13
CA LEU A 646 -16.46 -18.23 -6.93
C LEU A 646 -15.68 -18.57 -5.66
N LEU A 647 -14.73 -19.51 -5.74
CA LEU A 647 -13.82 -19.83 -4.64
C LEU A 647 -12.89 -18.65 -4.33
N CYS A 648 -12.34 -17.98 -5.35
CA CYS A 648 -11.56 -16.75 -5.16
C CYS A 648 -12.39 -15.65 -4.51
N GLN A 649 -13.65 -15.46 -4.92
CA GLN A 649 -14.54 -14.49 -4.28
C GLN A 649 -14.73 -14.77 -2.78
N LYS A 650 -14.80 -16.06 -2.37
CA LYS A 650 -14.84 -16.43 -0.95
C LYS A 650 -13.56 -16.06 -0.21
N VAL A 651 -12.40 -16.13 -0.86
CA VAL A 651 -11.12 -15.64 -0.29
C VAL A 651 -11.24 -14.16 0.03
N GLU A 652 -11.64 -13.34 -0.96
CA GLU A 652 -11.72 -11.89 -0.81
C GLU A 652 -12.77 -11.49 0.25
N ASN A 653 -13.96 -12.09 0.19
CA ASN A 653 -15.07 -11.77 1.11
C ASN A 653 -14.81 -12.25 2.53
N HIS A 654 -14.35 -13.48 2.71
CA HIS A 654 -14.36 -14.11 4.04
C HIS A 654 -13.00 -14.11 4.71
N VAL A 655 -11.90 -14.29 3.96
CA VAL A 655 -10.53 -14.32 4.51
C VAL A 655 -9.93 -12.92 4.55
N VAL A 656 -10.00 -12.17 3.45
CA VAL A 656 -9.47 -10.78 3.39
C VAL A 656 -10.43 -9.81 4.08
N GLY A 657 -11.73 -10.04 3.93
CA GLY A 657 -12.80 -9.22 4.52
C GLY A 657 -13.24 -8.04 3.66
N ALA A 658 -12.95 -8.06 2.36
CA ALA A 658 -13.40 -7.02 1.42
C ALA A 658 -14.76 -7.43 0.83
N PRO A 659 -15.82 -6.59 0.92
CA PRO A 659 -17.17 -7.00 0.59
C PRO A 659 -17.48 -6.92 -0.92
N CYS A 660 -16.62 -7.48 -1.76
CA CYS A 660 -16.72 -7.41 -3.22
C CYS A 660 -17.85 -8.30 -3.78
N GLY A 661 -18.35 -7.95 -4.97
CA GLY A 661 -19.09 -8.91 -5.79
C GLY A 661 -18.14 -9.81 -6.59
N VAL A 662 -18.64 -10.49 -7.61
CA VAL A 662 -17.94 -11.62 -8.27
C VAL A 662 -17.29 -11.23 -9.60
N MET A 663 -17.58 -10.03 -10.12
CA MET A 663 -17.26 -9.69 -11.51
C MET A 663 -15.75 -9.73 -11.79
N ASP A 664 -14.94 -9.38 -10.78
CA ASP A 664 -13.50 -9.26 -10.88
C ASP A 664 -12.87 -10.64 -11.10
N GLN A 665 -13.18 -11.59 -10.22
CA GLN A 665 -12.70 -12.97 -10.29
C GLN A 665 -13.26 -13.68 -11.53
N MET A 666 -14.54 -13.43 -11.86
CA MET A 666 -15.15 -14.06 -13.03
C MET A 666 -14.48 -13.62 -14.34
N THR A 667 -14.16 -12.33 -14.47
CA THR A 667 -13.48 -11.80 -15.66
C THR A 667 -12.04 -12.28 -15.75
N SER A 668 -11.34 -12.29 -14.62
CA SER A 668 -9.98 -12.81 -14.51
C SER A 668 -9.90 -14.30 -14.88
N ALA A 669 -10.91 -15.11 -14.51
CA ALA A 669 -10.95 -16.53 -14.81
C ALA A 669 -11.51 -16.87 -16.21
N CYS A 670 -12.63 -16.27 -16.60
CA CYS A 670 -13.43 -16.67 -17.77
C CYS A 670 -13.29 -15.73 -18.99
N GLY A 671 -12.58 -14.61 -18.86
CA GLY A 671 -12.45 -13.63 -19.93
C GLY A 671 -11.69 -14.15 -21.16
N GLU A 672 -11.91 -13.51 -22.30
CA GLU A 672 -11.15 -13.74 -23.53
C GLU A 672 -10.65 -12.40 -24.11
N ALA A 673 -9.54 -12.48 -24.85
CA ALA A 673 -9.01 -11.31 -25.54
C ALA A 673 -10.02 -10.78 -26.57
N ASN A 674 -10.13 -9.45 -26.62
CA ASN A 674 -10.95 -8.64 -27.52
C ASN A 674 -12.47 -8.84 -27.37
N LYS A 675 -12.91 -9.34 -26.22
CA LYS A 675 -14.32 -9.57 -25.92
C LYS A 675 -14.68 -9.02 -24.54
N LEU A 676 -15.96 -8.69 -24.37
CA LEU A 676 -16.56 -8.37 -23.08
C LEU A 676 -17.21 -9.63 -22.50
N LEU A 677 -16.83 -10.02 -21.29
CA LEU A 677 -17.52 -11.05 -20.53
C LEU A 677 -18.88 -10.51 -20.07
N ALA A 678 -19.96 -11.11 -20.56
CA ALA A 678 -21.31 -10.83 -20.11
C ALA A 678 -21.72 -11.83 -19.03
N MET A 679 -22.06 -11.33 -17.84
CA MET A 679 -22.53 -12.19 -16.75
C MET A 679 -23.68 -11.55 -15.98
N ILE A 680 -24.63 -12.37 -15.56
CA ILE A 680 -25.71 -12.01 -14.65
C ILE A 680 -25.27 -12.36 -13.23
N CYS A 681 -25.28 -11.39 -12.31
CA CYS A 681 -24.80 -11.59 -10.94
C CYS A 681 -25.84 -12.24 -10.00
N GLN A 682 -26.86 -12.92 -10.55
CA GLN A 682 -27.97 -13.60 -9.86
C GLN A 682 -28.27 -14.97 -10.52
N PRO A 683 -27.45 -16.03 -10.39
CA PRO A 683 -26.51 -16.34 -9.30
C PRO A 683 -25.05 -16.46 -9.81
N ALA A 684 -24.51 -15.35 -10.35
CA ALA A 684 -23.18 -15.32 -10.99
C ALA A 684 -23.08 -16.29 -12.20
N GLU A 685 -23.98 -16.13 -13.17
CA GLU A 685 -24.03 -16.90 -14.41
C GLU A 685 -23.32 -16.16 -15.55
N VAL A 686 -22.38 -16.82 -16.21
CA VAL A 686 -21.74 -16.31 -17.43
C VAL A 686 -22.67 -16.57 -18.61
N LEU A 687 -23.19 -15.51 -19.22
CA LEU A 687 -24.05 -15.60 -20.41
C LEU A 687 -23.26 -15.84 -21.70
N GLY A 688 -21.96 -15.54 -21.68
CA GLY A 688 -21.06 -15.68 -22.81
C GLY A 688 -20.20 -14.45 -23.02
N LEU A 689 -19.61 -14.37 -24.20
CA LEU A 689 -18.68 -13.32 -24.59
C LEU A 689 -19.32 -12.47 -25.69
N VAL A 690 -19.19 -11.15 -25.56
CA VAL A 690 -19.69 -10.16 -26.54
C VAL A 690 -18.48 -9.58 -27.27
N ASP A 691 -18.45 -9.71 -28.59
CA ASP A 691 -17.37 -9.12 -29.39
C ASP A 691 -17.38 -7.59 -29.30
N ILE A 692 -16.20 -7.01 -29.19
CA ILE A 692 -16.03 -5.56 -29.35
C ILE A 692 -15.98 -5.29 -30.86
N PRO A 693 -16.93 -4.52 -31.43
CA PRO A 693 -16.94 -4.25 -32.86
C PRO A 693 -15.64 -3.60 -33.34
N GLY A 694 -15.14 -4.00 -34.52
CA GLY A 694 -13.81 -3.60 -35.00
C GLY A 694 -13.60 -2.09 -35.20
N HIS A 695 -14.68 -1.30 -35.32
CA HIS A 695 -14.62 0.16 -35.38
C HIS A 695 -14.58 0.83 -34.00
N ILE A 696 -14.69 0.09 -32.91
CA ILE A 696 -14.68 0.57 -31.52
C ILE A 696 -13.37 0.17 -30.85
N ARG A 697 -12.82 1.07 -30.03
CA ARG A 697 -11.70 0.77 -29.13
C ARG A 697 -12.02 1.28 -27.72
N VAL A 698 -11.51 0.55 -26.73
CA VAL A 698 -11.67 0.83 -25.30
C VAL A 698 -10.29 1.08 -24.68
N TRP A 699 -10.17 2.12 -23.86
CA TRP A 699 -8.97 2.45 -23.10
C TRP A 699 -9.29 2.60 -21.61
N GLY A 700 -8.32 2.32 -20.76
CA GLY A 700 -8.34 2.72 -19.35
C GLY A 700 -7.32 3.83 -19.10
N ILE A 701 -7.71 4.87 -18.35
CA ILE A 701 -6.81 5.96 -17.93
C ILE A 701 -6.81 6.04 -16.40
N ASP A 702 -5.69 5.74 -15.76
CA ASP A 702 -5.57 5.82 -14.30
C ASP A 702 -5.49 7.28 -13.81
N SER A 703 -6.35 7.63 -12.85
CA SER A 703 -6.36 8.96 -12.22
C SER A 703 -5.17 9.23 -11.29
N GLY A 704 -4.46 8.17 -10.86
CA GLY A 704 -3.44 8.25 -9.82
C GLY A 704 -4.02 8.11 -8.42
N ILE A 705 -5.29 8.42 -8.20
CA ILE A 705 -5.91 8.33 -6.88
C ILE A 705 -6.17 6.85 -6.55
N ARG A 706 -5.69 6.36 -5.41
CA ARG A 706 -6.02 4.99 -4.95
C ARG A 706 -7.48 4.93 -4.49
N HIS A 707 -8.17 3.82 -4.79
CA HIS A 707 -9.46 3.56 -4.16
C HIS A 707 -9.31 3.40 -2.64
N SER A 708 -10.38 3.60 -1.87
CA SER A 708 -10.31 3.50 -0.41
C SER A 708 -9.78 2.14 0.06
N VAL A 709 -8.89 2.17 1.06
CA VAL A 709 -8.23 0.99 1.61
C VAL A 709 -9.27 0.06 2.23
N GLY A 710 -9.36 -1.17 1.75
CA GLY A 710 -10.33 -2.16 2.23
C GLY A 710 -11.77 -1.97 1.74
N GLY A 711 -12.00 -1.04 0.79
CA GLY A 711 -13.33 -0.85 0.18
C GLY A 711 -14.37 -0.23 1.10
N ALA A 712 -13.98 0.57 2.10
CA ALA A 712 -14.90 1.13 3.09
C ALA A 712 -16.02 1.99 2.48
N ASP A 713 -15.74 2.78 1.44
CA ASP A 713 -16.77 3.57 0.75
C ASP A 713 -17.70 2.66 -0.06
N TYR A 714 -17.12 1.74 -0.84
CA TYR A 714 -17.84 0.73 -1.60
C TYR A 714 -18.76 -0.11 -0.70
N GLY A 715 -18.27 -0.57 0.46
CA GLY A 715 -19.04 -1.31 1.45
C GLY A 715 -20.18 -0.48 2.04
N SER A 716 -20.01 0.84 2.18
CA SER A 716 -21.08 1.72 2.65
C SER A 716 -22.19 1.90 1.61
N VAL A 717 -21.82 1.97 0.33
CA VAL A 717 -22.80 2.02 -0.78
C VAL A 717 -23.51 0.69 -0.92
N ARG A 718 -22.80 -0.45 -0.76
CA ARG A 718 -23.42 -1.77 -0.69
C ARG A 718 -24.44 -1.85 0.44
N ILE A 719 -24.09 -1.45 1.66
CA ILE A 719 -25.04 -1.39 2.78
C ILE A 719 -26.25 -0.52 2.44
N GLY A 720 -26.03 0.68 1.88
CA GLY A 720 -27.11 1.58 1.45
C GLY A 720 -28.05 0.97 0.41
N ALA A 721 -27.52 0.20 -0.55
CA ALA A 721 -28.32 -0.51 -1.55
C ALA A 721 -29.20 -1.60 -0.91
N PHE A 722 -28.62 -2.41 -0.03
CA PHE A 722 -29.37 -3.46 0.69
C PHE A 722 -30.41 -2.87 1.66
N MET A 723 -30.10 -1.74 2.33
CA MET A 723 -31.10 -0.99 3.09
C MET A 723 -32.26 -0.53 2.21
N GLY A 724 -31.96 0.00 1.02
CA GLY A 724 -32.96 0.39 0.04
C GLY A 724 -33.84 -0.78 -0.41
N ARG A 725 -33.26 -1.97 -0.61
CA ARG A 725 -33.99 -3.19 -0.94
C ARG A 725 -35.00 -3.57 0.14
N GLU A 726 -34.60 -3.59 1.41
CA GLU A 726 -35.51 -3.93 2.50
C GLU A 726 -36.63 -2.89 2.66
N ILE A 727 -36.34 -1.61 2.43
CA ILE A 727 -37.37 -0.55 2.41
C ILE A 727 -38.37 -0.80 1.27
N VAL A 728 -37.90 -1.12 0.06
CA VAL A 728 -38.78 -1.44 -1.08
C VAL A 728 -39.68 -2.64 -0.76
N LYS A 729 -39.10 -3.74 -0.26
CA LYS A 729 -39.86 -4.94 0.13
C LYS A 729 -40.94 -4.64 1.16
N SER A 730 -40.61 -3.82 2.16
CA SER A 730 -41.55 -3.40 3.21
C SER A 730 -42.71 -2.55 2.65
N ILE A 731 -42.40 -1.61 1.75
CA ILE A 731 -43.42 -0.79 1.08
C ILE A 731 -44.32 -1.68 0.21
N ALA A 732 -43.75 -2.55 -0.61
CA ALA A 732 -44.49 -3.48 -1.47
C ALA A 732 -45.40 -4.39 -0.65
N SER A 733 -44.91 -4.97 0.45
CA SER A 733 -45.71 -5.81 1.36
C SER A 733 -46.89 -5.05 1.98
N THR A 734 -46.69 -3.77 2.31
CA THR A 734 -47.75 -2.91 2.85
C THR A 734 -48.83 -2.62 1.82
N LEU A 735 -48.42 -2.28 0.59
CA LEU A 735 -49.33 -2.02 -0.53
C LEU A 735 -50.09 -3.30 -0.94
N LEU A 736 -49.42 -4.45 -0.96
CA LEU A 736 -50.02 -5.76 -1.20
C LEU A 736 -51.11 -6.06 -0.18
N SER A 737 -50.81 -5.86 1.11
CA SER A 737 -51.79 -6.06 2.20
C SER A 737 -53.01 -5.14 2.06
N GLN A 738 -52.80 -3.88 1.64
CA GLN A 738 -53.89 -2.94 1.38
C GLN A 738 -54.75 -3.38 0.19
N SER A 739 -54.13 -3.81 -0.91
CA SER A 739 -54.82 -4.29 -2.12
C SER A 739 -55.67 -5.54 -1.85
N LEU A 740 -55.15 -6.49 -1.07
CA LEU A 740 -55.89 -7.70 -0.68
C LEU A 740 -57.05 -7.41 0.28
N SER A 741 -56.98 -6.31 1.04
CA SER A 741 -58.07 -5.90 1.94
C SER A 741 -59.24 -5.20 1.24
N THR A 742 -59.02 -4.64 0.05
CA THR A 742 -60.02 -3.88 -0.72
C THR A 742 -60.83 -4.71 -1.71
N ASN A 743 -60.41 -5.93 -2.04
CA ASN A 743 -61.01 -6.80 -3.07
C ASN A 743 -62.37 -7.45 -2.69
N GLY A 744 -63.15 -6.80 -1.84
CA GLY A 744 -64.55 -7.17 -1.57
C GLY A 744 -65.55 -6.67 -2.63
N ARG A 745 -65.13 -5.94 -3.68
CA ARG A 745 -66.03 -5.41 -4.72
C ARG A 745 -65.38 -5.40 -6.12
N TYR A 746 -65.67 -6.46 -6.89
CA TYR A 746 -65.47 -6.67 -8.35
C TYR A 746 -64.02 -6.62 -8.87
N PRO A 747 -63.47 -7.74 -9.41
CA PRO A 747 -62.17 -7.72 -10.09
C PRO A 747 -62.33 -7.23 -11.53
N ASP A 748 -61.50 -6.25 -11.91
CA ASP A 748 -61.21 -5.90 -13.30
C ASP A 748 -59.87 -6.55 -13.69
N ASP A 749 -59.75 -7.11 -14.90
CA ASP A 749 -58.56 -7.89 -15.36
C ASP A 749 -57.23 -7.09 -15.31
N SER A 750 -57.29 -5.77 -15.07
CA SER A 750 -56.13 -4.89 -14.90
C SER A 750 -55.53 -4.88 -13.49
N GLU A 751 -56.25 -5.37 -12.47
CA GLU A 751 -55.79 -5.41 -11.06
C GLU A 751 -54.96 -6.66 -10.73
N GLU A 752 -55.18 -7.79 -11.41
CA GLU A 752 -54.42 -9.05 -11.18
C GLU A 752 -52.91 -8.87 -11.44
N GLY A 753 -52.54 -8.21 -12.55
CA GLY A 753 -51.14 -7.92 -12.87
C GLY A 753 -50.46 -6.95 -11.89
N GLY A 754 -51.22 -6.14 -11.14
CA GLY A 754 -50.69 -5.26 -10.11
C GLY A 754 -50.33 -5.99 -8.80
N VAL A 755 -51.15 -7.00 -8.43
CA VAL A 755 -50.93 -7.83 -7.24
C VAL A 755 -49.73 -8.73 -7.43
N GLU A 756 -49.61 -9.41 -8.57
CA GLU A 756 -48.45 -10.28 -8.88
C GLU A 756 -47.12 -9.50 -8.85
N LEU A 757 -47.11 -8.27 -9.39
CA LEU A 757 -45.93 -7.40 -9.34
C LEU A 757 -45.58 -7.03 -7.89
N LEU A 758 -46.56 -6.69 -7.06
CA LEU A 758 -46.34 -6.37 -5.65
C LEU A 758 -45.85 -7.58 -4.84
N GLU A 759 -46.29 -8.79 -5.16
CA GLU A 759 -45.79 -10.04 -4.57
C GLU A 759 -44.31 -10.28 -4.91
N ALA A 760 -43.93 -10.09 -6.18
CA ALA A 760 -42.53 -10.18 -6.61
C ALA A 760 -41.66 -9.08 -5.96
N GLU A 761 -42.20 -7.87 -5.79
CA GLU A 761 -41.51 -6.75 -5.16
C GLU A 761 -41.38 -6.92 -3.64
N ALA A 762 -42.35 -7.56 -2.98
CA ALA A 762 -42.31 -7.90 -1.55
C ALA A 762 -41.25 -8.99 -1.24
N SER A 763 -40.98 -9.87 -2.21
CA SER A 763 -39.98 -10.94 -2.15
C SER A 763 -38.68 -10.64 -2.91
N LEU A 764 -38.43 -9.36 -3.22
CA LEU A 764 -37.33 -8.94 -4.10
C LEU A 764 -35.94 -9.28 -3.54
N ASP A 765 -35.25 -10.23 -4.15
CA ASP A 765 -33.86 -10.57 -3.78
C ASP A 765 -32.83 -9.57 -4.33
N TYR A 766 -33.07 -9.04 -5.53
CA TYR A 766 -32.11 -8.22 -6.26
C TYR A 766 -32.76 -6.94 -6.79
N LEU A 767 -32.22 -5.78 -6.40
CA LEU A 767 -32.73 -4.48 -6.83
C LEU A 767 -32.80 -4.34 -8.35
N CYS A 768 -31.84 -4.92 -9.08
CA CYS A 768 -31.78 -4.82 -10.54
C CYS A 768 -32.99 -5.42 -11.27
N ASN A 769 -33.84 -6.20 -10.58
CA ASN A 769 -35.05 -6.78 -11.14
C ASN A 769 -36.22 -5.78 -11.20
N LEU A 770 -36.11 -4.62 -10.53
CA LEU A 770 -37.02 -3.50 -10.76
C LEU A 770 -36.70 -2.80 -12.08
N SER A 771 -37.73 -2.34 -12.79
CA SER A 771 -37.53 -1.44 -13.92
C SER A 771 -37.36 0.01 -13.43
N PRO A 772 -36.57 0.86 -14.12
CA PRO A 772 -36.47 2.28 -13.81
C PRO A 772 -37.83 2.99 -13.71
N HIS A 773 -38.76 2.69 -14.65
CA HIS A 773 -40.10 3.25 -14.64
C HIS A 773 -40.88 2.87 -13.38
N ARG A 774 -40.87 1.58 -13.01
CA ARG A 774 -41.56 1.10 -11.81
C ARG A 774 -40.97 1.71 -10.54
N TYR A 775 -39.65 1.81 -10.46
CA TYR A 775 -38.95 2.44 -9.34
C TYR A 775 -39.32 3.92 -9.16
N GLU A 776 -39.28 4.72 -10.23
CA GLU A 776 -39.61 6.15 -10.17
C GLU A 776 -41.08 6.40 -9.83
N ALA A 777 -41.99 5.57 -10.37
CA ALA A 777 -43.42 5.72 -10.12
C ALA A 777 -43.79 5.40 -8.66
N MET A 778 -43.20 4.35 -8.08
CA MET A 778 -43.66 3.79 -6.81
C MET A 778 -42.75 4.11 -5.62
N TYR A 779 -41.43 4.07 -5.79
CA TYR A 779 -40.50 3.93 -4.66
C TYR A 779 -39.56 5.13 -4.49
N ALA A 780 -39.11 5.76 -5.58
CA ALA A 780 -38.04 6.75 -5.54
C ALA A 780 -38.28 7.91 -4.55
N LYS A 781 -39.53 8.37 -4.42
CA LYS A 781 -39.93 9.44 -3.48
C LYS A 781 -40.08 8.98 -2.04
N MET A 782 -40.26 7.67 -1.82
CA MET A 782 -40.46 7.07 -0.50
C MET A 782 -39.14 6.65 0.17
N LEU A 783 -38.08 6.45 -0.60
CA LEU A 783 -36.75 6.15 -0.05
C LEU A 783 -36.12 7.42 0.55
N PRO A 784 -35.55 7.37 1.77
CA PRO A 784 -34.80 8.50 2.31
C PRO A 784 -33.48 8.69 1.53
N ASP A 785 -32.98 9.92 1.45
CA ASP A 785 -31.68 10.19 0.80
C ASP A 785 -30.55 9.49 1.56
N SER A 786 -30.59 9.60 2.89
CA SER A 786 -29.70 8.87 3.80
C SER A 786 -30.41 8.44 5.08
N LEU A 787 -29.85 7.45 5.77
CA LEU A 787 -30.39 6.92 7.02
C LEU A 787 -29.25 6.48 7.95
N ILE A 788 -29.39 6.81 9.24
CA ILE A 788 -28.46 6.36 10.28
C ILE A 788 -28.68 4.87 10.55
N GLY A 789 -27.60 4.11 10.69
CA GLY A 789 -27.64 2.66 10.91
C GLY A 789 -28.53 2.25 12.08
N GLU A 790 -28.47 2.96 13.22
CA GLU A 790 -29.35 2.72 14.37
C GLU A 790 -30.84 2.87 14.03
N SER A 791 -31.21 3.92 13.28
CA SER A 791 -32.60 4.14 12.87
C SER A 791 -33.11 3.05 11.92
N PHE A 792 -32.25 2.57 11.02
CA PHE A 792 -32.59 1.45 10.14
C PHE A 792 -32.80 0.16 10.94
N VAL A 793 -31.83 -0.22 11.79
CA VAL A 793 -31.90 -1.43 12.63
C VAL A 793 -33.11 -1.40 13.55
N GLY A 794 -33.45 -0.24 14.13
CA GLY A 794 -34.64 -0.10 14.97
C GLY A 794 -35.96 -0.38 14.25
N LYS A 795 -36.02 -0.22 12.92
CA LYS A 795 -37.23 -0.43 12.11
C LYS A 795 -37.24 -1.77 11.36
N TYR A 796 -36.09 -2.22 10.83
CA TYR A 796 -36.00 -3.36 9.92
C TYR A 796 -35.14 -4.52 10.46
N SER A 797 -34.54 -4.39 11.64
CA SER A 797 -33.60 -5.33 12.28
C SER A 797 -32.26 -5.48 11.56
N ASP A 798 -32.24 -5.85 10.27
CA ASP A 798 -31.03 -6.09 9.47
C ASP A 798 -31.26 -5.76 7.98
N HIS A 799 -30.20 -5.59 7.20
CA HIS A 799 -30.26 -5.33 5.75
C HIS A 799 -30.13 -6.60 4.90
N CYS A 800 -29.95 -7.78 5.52
CA CYS A 800 -29.93 -9.08 4.85
C CYS A 800 -28.85 -9.19 3.76
N ASP A 801 -27.63 -8.72 4.05
CA ASP A 801 -26.42 -8.94 3.24
C ASP A 801 -25.44 -9.86 3.99
N PRO A 802 -25.06 -11.03 3.47
CA PRO A 802 -24.19 -11.98 4.19
C PRO A 802 -22.74 -11.53 4.35
N VAL A 803 -22.33 -10.43 3.69
CA VAL A 803 -20.91 -10.01 3.64
C VAL A 803 -20.66 -8.71 4.40
N THR A 804 -21.68 -7.91 4.70
CA THR A 804 -21.53 -6.62 5.39
C THR A 804 -22.31 -6.56 6.70
N THR A 805 -21.93 -5.63 7.57
CA THR A 805 -22.58 -5.39 8.86
C THR A 805 -22.83 -3.90 9.03
N ILE A 806 -24.00 -3.53 9.54
CA ILE A 806 -24.38 -2.13 9.76
C ILE A 806 -23.61 -1.58 10.97
N ASP A 807 -22.88 -0.49 10.75
CA ASP A 807 -22.40 0.37 11.83
C ASP A 807 -23.56 1.27 12.28
N LYS A 808 -24.03 1.08 13.51
CA LYS A 808 -25.18 1.80 14.07
C LYS A 808 -24.95 3.32 14.14
N THR A 809 -23.70 3.75 14.24
CA THR A 809 -23.34 5.17 14.38
C THR A 809 -23.18 5.89 13.05
N ARG A 810 -23.07 5.14 11.94
CA ARG A 810 -22.80 5.69 10.61
C ARG A 810 -24.08 6.07 9.88
N ASN A 811 -23.99 7.13 9.07
CA ASN A 811 -25.04 7.50 8.12
C ASN A 811 -24.76 6.88 6.74
N TYR A 812 -25.77 6.28 6.12
CA TYR A 812 -25.67 5.61 4.83
C TYR A 812 -26.52 6.31 3.77
N GLY A 813 -25.97 6.53 2.57
CA GLY A 813 -26.75 6.99 1.42
C GLY A 813 -27.64 5.84 0.91
N VAL A 814 -28.96 5.99 0.98
CA VAL A 814 -29.90 4.90 0.69
C VAL A 814 -30.50 5.05 -0.71
N ARG A 815 -31.12 6.20 -1.02
CA ARG A 815 -31.82 6.39 -2.30
C ARG A 815 -30.89 6.25 -3.51
N ALA A 816 -29.74 6.92 -3.49
CA ALA A 816 -28.79 6.86 -4.61
C ALA A 816 -28.23 5.44 -4.79
N ALA A 817 -27.85 4.79 -3.68
CA ALA A 817 -27.31 3.44 -3.68
C ALA A 817 -28.32 2.40 -4.19
N ALA A 818 -29.61 2.56 -3.85
CA ALA A 818 -30.68 1.69 -4.34
C ALA A 818 -31.04 1.95 -5.81
N ARG A 819 -31.04 3.23 -6.23
CA ARG A 819 -31.30 3.67 -7.60
C ARG A 819 -30.24 3.15 -8.58
N HIS A 820 -28.97 3.12 -8.17
CA HIS A 820 -27.86 2.76 -9.05
C HIS A 820 -28.04 1.40 -9.76
N PRO A 821 -28.18 0.25 -9.05
CA PRO A 821 -28.25 -1.06 -9.71
C PRO A 821 -29.50 -1.24 -10.60
N ILE A 822 -30.60 -0.55 -10.30
CA ILE A 822 -31.83 -0.55 -11.11
C ILE A 822 -31.56 0.04 -12.49
N TYR A 823 -31.00 1.25 -12.51
CA TYR A 823 -30.68 1.95 -13.75
C TYR A 823 -29.47 1.36 -14.46
N GLU A 824 -28.47 0.88 -13.72
CA GLU A 824 -27.26 0.31 -14.29
C GLU A 824 -27.57 -0.96 -15.07
N ASN A 825 -28.45 -1.84 -14.56
CA ASN A 825 -28.89 -3.02 -15.30
C ASN A 825 -29.56 -2.66 -16.63
N PHE A 826 -30.38 -1.61 -16.65
CA PHE A 826 -30.96 -1.08 -17.88
C PHE A 826 -29.87 -0.55 -18.84
N ARG A 827 -28.93 0.26 -18.34
CA ARG A 827 -27.83 0.82 -19.13
C ARG A 827 -26.95 -0.28 -19.73
N VAL A 828 -26.65 -1.35 -18.98
CA VAL A 828 -25.84 -2.47 -19.46
C VAL A 828 -26.57 -3.23 -20.57
N LYS A 829 -27.87 -3.50 -20.41
CA LYS A 829 -28.69 -4.14 -21.45
C LYS A 829 -28.74 -3.29 -22.72
N ALA A 830 -28.95 -1.98 -22.59
CA ALA A 830 -28.93 -1.04 -23.71
C ALA A 830 -27.55 -0.99 -24.39
N PHE A 831 -26.47 -0.93 -23.59
CA PHE A 831 -25.10 -0.93 -24.09
C PHE A 831 -24.79 -2.21 -24.89
N LYS A 832 -25.16 -3.38 -24.35
CA LYS A 832 -25.01 -4.67 -25.04
C LYS A 832 -25.76 -4.69 -26.38
N ALA A 833 -27.01 -4.22 -26.42
CA ALA A 833 -27.79 -4.16 -27.65
C ALA A 833 -27.15 -3.22 -28.69
N LEU A 834 -26.64 -2.07 -28.24
CA LEU A 834 -25.94 -1.11 -29.09
C LEU A 834 -24.62 -1.64 -29.64
N LEU A 835 -23.88 -2.50 -28.93
CA LEU A 835 -22.68 -3.13 -29.49
C LEU A 835 -22.99 -4.01 -30.72
N THR A 836 -24.21 -4.55 -30.80
CA THR A 836 -24.66 -5.39 -31.92
C THR A 836 -25.44 -4.64 -33.00
N SER A 837 -25.67 -3.34 -32.83
CA SER A 837 -26.41 -2.54 -33.81
C SER A 837 -25.53 -2.14 -35.01
N ALA A 838 -26.18 -1.60 -36.06
CA ALA A 838 -25.47 -1.11 -37.24
C ALA A 838 -24.47 -0.01 -36.88
N THR A 839 -23.28 -0.09 -37.48
CA THR A 839 -22.20 0.88 -37.29
C THR A 839 -22.64 2.29 -37.71
N SER A 840 -22.67 3.22 -36.76
CA SER A 840 -22.98 4.63 -37.00
C SER A 840 -22.36 5.54 -35.92
N ASP A 841 -22.31 6.86 -36.19
CA ASP A 841 -21.92 7.84 -35.18
C ASP A 841 -22.93 7.96 -34.05
N ASP A 842 -24.22 7.75 -34.35
CA ASP A 842 -25.29 7.73 -33.35
C ASP A 842 -25.12 6.55 -32.38
N GLN A 843 -24.68 5.39 -32.88
CA GLN A 843 -24.34 4.23 -32.04
C GLN A 843 -23.26 4.59 -31.03
N LEU A 844 -22.11 5.13 -31.49
CA LEU A 844 -21.00 5.51 -30.62
C LEU A 844 -21.40 6.61 -29.62
N THR A 845 -22.20 7.58 -30.06
CA THR A 845 -22.72 8.66 -29.20
C THR A 845 -23.64 8.09 -28.11
N ALA A 846 -24.54 7.18 -28.47
CA ALA A 846 -25.43 6.53 -27.50
C ALA A 846 -24.67 5.64 -26.50
N LEU A 847 -23.69 4.86 -26.97
CA LEU A 847 -22.80 4.09 -26.10
C LEU A 847 -22.05 5.01 -25.13
N GLY A 848 -21.51 6.12 -25.63
CA GLY A 848 -20.77 7.08 -24.83
C GLY A 848 -21.61 7.81 -23.78
N GLU A 849 -22.84 8.17 -24.13
CA GLU A 849 -23.83 8.75 -23.21
C GLU A 849 -24.16 7.80 -22.05
N LEU A 850 -24.29 6.50 -22.32
CA LEU A 850 -24.50 5.50 -21.26
C LEU A 850 -23.32 5.43 -20.28
N LEU A 851 -22.08 5.59 -20.75
CA LEU A 851 -20.92 5.69 -19.88
C LEU A 851 -21.00 6.94 -18.99
N TYR A 852 -21.28 8.11 -19.56
CA TYR A 852 -21.39 9.34 -18.76
C TYR A 852 -22.49 9.23 -17.71
N GLN A 853 -23.65 8.68 -18.06
CA GLN A 853 -24.73 8.44 -17.09
C GLN A 853 -24.32 7.48 -15.97
N CYS A 854 -23.56 6.44 -16.29
CA CYS A 854 -22.99 5.56 -15.27
C CYS A 854 -22.02 6.33 -14.34
N HIS A 855 -21.14 7.16 -14.90
CA HIS A 855 -20.19 7.96 -14.12
C HIS A 855 -20.88 8.94 -13.15
N TYR A 856 -21.92 9.63 -13.61
CA TYR A 856 -22.71 10.52 -12.75
C TYR A 856 -23.45 9.72 -11.67
N SER A 857 -24.01 8.56 -12.02
CA SER A 857 -24.66 7.67 -11.05
C SER A 857 -23.68 7.16 -9.97
N TYR A 858 -22.41 6.92 -10.32
CA TYR A 858 -21.34 6.63 -9.35
C TYR A 858 -21.09 7.81 -8.40
N SER A 859 -21.01 9.02 -8.96
CA SER A 859 -20.78 10.24 -8.20
C SER A 859 -21.91 10.52 -7.22
N ASP A 860 -23.16 10.28 -7.62
CA ASP A 860 -24.35 10.39 -6.76
C ASP A 860 -24.32 9.39 -5.59
N CYS A 861 -23.68 8.23 -5.77
CA CYS A 861 -23.46 7.27 -4.69
C CYS A 861 -22.31 7.67 -3.75
N GLY A 862 -21.63 8.79 -4.00
CA GLY A 862 -20.46 9.24 -3.24
C GLY A 862 -19.16 8.56 -3.64
N LEU A 863 -19.11 7.90 -4.79
CA LEU A 863 -17.93 7.16 -5.28
C LEU A 863 -17.13 7.92 -6.36
N GLY A 864 -17.49 9.17 -6.65
CA GLY A 864 -16.73 10.04 -7.55
C GLY A 864 -15.43 10.54 -6.93
N SER A 865 -14.51 11.06 -7.74
CA SER A 865 -13.30 11.73 -7.24
C SER A 865 -12.84 12.83 -8.19
N ASP A 866 -12.18 13.86 -7.68
CA ASP A 866 -11.64 14.95 -8.52
C ASP A 866 -10.78 14.44 -9.67
N GLY A 867 -10.02 13.36 -9.42
CA GLY A 867 -9.12 12.78 -10.40
C GLY A 867 -9.85 12.08 -11.54
N THR A 868 -10.90 11.32 -11.24
CA THR A 868 -11.70 10.61 -12.24
C THR A 868 -12.64 11.57 -12.97
N ASN A 869 -13.28 12.49 -12.25
CA ASN A 869 -14.15 13.52 -12.83
C ASN A 869 -13.39 14.40 -13.82
N ARG A 870 -12.15 14.79 -13.49
CA ARG A 870 -11.29 15.56 -14.40
C ARG A 870 -10.92 14.78 -15.66
N LEU A 871 -10.64 13.48 -15.55
CA LEU A 871 -10.37 12.65 -16.74
C LEU A 871 -11.60 12.56 -17.64
N VAL A 872 -12.78 12.32 -17.06
CA VAL A 872 -14.05 12.31 -17.81
C VAL A 872 -14.30 13.66 -18.49
N GLN A 873 -14.07 14.76 -17.78
CA GLN A 873 -14.20 16.11 -18.35
C GLN A 873 -13.22 16.34 -19.51
N LEU A 874 -11.96 15.90 -19.40
CA LEU A 874 -10.99 16.01 -20.49
C LEU A 874 -11.43 15.20 -21.73
N VAL A 875 -12.05 14.03 -21.54
CA VAL A 875 -12.64 13.26 -22.66
C VAL A 875 -13.79 14.04 -23.31
N GLN A 876 -14.70 14.63 -22.52
CA GLN A 876 -15.78 15.47 -23.03
C GLN A 876 -15.25 16.70 -23.80
N GLU A 877 -14.21 17.36 -23.29
CA GLU A 877 -13.56 18.48 -23.97
C GLU A 877 -12.96 18.07 -25.32
N MET A 878 -12.33 16.89 -25.40
CA MET A 878 -11.82 16.35 -26.67
C MET A 878 -12.94 16.05 -27.66
N GLN A 879 -14.01 15.41 -27.18
CA GLN A 879 -15.22 15.12 -27.96
C GLN A 879 -15.83 16.38 -28.58
N HIS A 880 -15.91 17.48 -27.82
CA HIS A 880 -16.57 18.74 -28.24
C HIS A 880 -15.62 19.81 -28.83
N SER A 881 -14.32 19.53 -28.95
CA SER A 881 -13.31 20.51 -29.39
C SER A 881 -13.56 21.02 -30.83
N LYS A 882 -13.28 22.29 -31.14
CA LYS A 882 -13.52 22.90 -32.47
C LYS A 882 -12.85 22.15 -33.64
N ALA A 883 -11.78 21.39 -33.39
CA ALA A 883 -11.11 20.54 -34.37
C ALA A 883 -11.93 19.29 -34.79
N SER A 884 -13.03 18.98 -34.10
CA SER A 884 -13.99 17.92 -34.51
C SER A 884 -15.05 18.44 -35.50
N LYS A 885 -15.15 19.76 -35.72
CA LYS A 885 -16.06 20.35 -36.72
C LYS A 885 -15.63 20.16 -38.18
N SER A 886 -14.41 19.67 -38.42
CA SER A 886 -13.96 19.25 -39.76
C SER A 886 -14.37 17.82 -40.12
N GLY A 887 -15.33 17.24 -39.39
CA GLY A 887 -15.98 15.98 -39.72
C GLY A 887 -15.27 14.75 -39.17
N GLU A 888 -15.36 14.52 -37.85
CA GLU A 888 -15.51 13.21 -37.20
C GLU A 888 -14.96 13.28 -35.76
N GLY A 889 -15.85 13.22 -34.77
CA GLY A 889 -15.46 13.01 -33.37
C GLY A 889 -14.84 11.61 -33.21
N THR A 890 -13.84 11.47 -32.33
CA THR A 890 -13.06 10.23 -32.19
C THR A 890 -13.19 9.57 -30.83
N LEU A 891 -13.51 10.33 -29.78
CA LEU A 891 -13.84 9.84 -28.43
C LEU A 891 -15.31 10.19 -28.13
N TYR A 892 -16.02 9.28 -27.46
CA TYR A 892 -17.48 9.39 -27.36
C TYR A 892 -18.02 9.26 -25.93
N GLY A 893 -17.31 8.56 -25.04
CA GLY A 893 -17.75 8.42 -23.65
C GLY A 893 -16.66 7.98 -22.72
N ALA A 894 -16.84 8.32 -21.44
CA ALA A 894 -15.94 7.90 -20.38
C ALA A 894 -16.68 7.69 -19.05
N LYS A 895 -16.22 6.72 -18.26
CA LYS A 895 -16.71 6.48 -16.90
C LYS A 895 -15.62 5.95 -15.97
N ILE A 896 -15.80 6.18 -14.68
CA ILE A 896 -15.02 5.49 -13.64
C ILE A 896 -15.24 3.96 -13.71
N THR A 897 -14.23 3.17 -13.33
CA THR A 897 -14.26 1.69 -13.27
C THR A 897 -13.94 1.20 -11.85
N GLY A 898 -14.47 0.03 -11.50
CA GLY A 898 -14.19 -0.66 -10.23
C GLY A 898 -14.93 -0.06 -9.02
N GLY A 899 -14.37 -0.22 -7.83
CA GLY A 899 -15.04 0.13 -6.57
C GLY A 899 -15.25 1.63 -6.29
N GLY A 900 -14.71 2.52 -7.13
CA GLY A 900 -14.86 3.98 -6.99
C GLY A 900 -13.84 4.67 -6.06
N SER A 901 -14.13 5.92 -5.71
CA SER A 901 -13.29 6.82 -4.87
C SER A 901 -11.88 7.07 -5.41
N GLY A 902 -11.66 6.89 -6.72
CA GLY A 902 -10.34 6.90 -7.35
C GLY A 902 -10.25 5.89 -8.49
N GLY A 903 -9.04 5.46 -8.82
CA GLY A 903 -8.78 4.40 -9.79
C GLY A 903 -8.80 4.90 -11.23
N THR A 904 -9.31 4.05 -12.11
CA THR A 904 -9.21 4.17 -13.56
C THR A 904 -10.51 4.72 -14.17
N VAL A 905 -10.41 5.37 -15.32
CA VAL A 905 -11.53 5.77 -16.17
C VAL A 905 -11.50 4.96 -17.45
N CYS A 906 -12.58 4.20 -17.72
CA CYS A 906 -12.84 3.54 -18.99
C CYS A 906 -13.29 4.58 -20.02
N VAL A 907 -12.70 4.57 -21.21
CA VAL A 907 -13.00 5.49 -22.32
C VAL A 907 -13.31 4.67 -23.56
N ILE A 908 -14.34 5.06 -24.32
CA ILE A 908 -14.68 4.48 -25.63
C ILE A 908 -14.49 5.52 -26.72
N GLY A 909 -14.03 5.04 -27.86
CA GLY A 909 -13.93 5.83 -29.07
C GLY A 909 -13.79 4.97 -30.33
N ARG A 910 -13.62 5.65 -31.46
CA ARG A 910 -13.33 4.98 -32.73
C ARG A 910 -11.98 4.28 -32.66
N ASN A 911 -11.89 3.10 -33.24
CA ASN A 911 -10.64 2.39 -33.44
C ASN A 911 -9.81 3.11 -34.54
N SER A 912 -9.12 4.19 -34.17
CA SER A 912 -8.34 5.01 -35.09
C SER A 912 -7.06 5.54 -34.44
N LEU A 913 -6.06 5.89 -35.26
CA LEU A 913 -4.83 6.51 -34.80
C LEU A 913 -5.10 7.84 -34.08
N ARG A 914 -6.00 8.65 -34.64
CA ARG A 914 -6.40 9.95 -34.07
C ARG A 914 -7.00 9.81 -32.66
N SER A 915 -7.81 8.79 -32.41
CA SER A 915 -8.33 8.51 -31.06
C SER A 915 -7.19 8.22 -30.08
N SER A 916 -6.22 7.42 -30.50
CA SER A 916 -5.05 7.06 -29.67
C SER A 916 -4.18 8.28 -29.36
N GLU A 917 -3.97 9.17 -30.34
CA GLU A 917 -3.29 10.45 -30.14
C GLU A 917 -4.04 11.36 -29.16
N GLN A 918 -5.37 11.38 -29.19
CA GLN A 918 -6.16 12.13 -28.22
C GLN A 918 -6.08 11.56 -26.80
N ILE A 919 -6.01 10.23 -26.64
CA ILE A 919 -5.76 9.62 -25.32
C ILE A 919 -4.41 10.06 -24.77
N LEU A 920 -3.36 10.09 -25.60
CA LEU A 920 -2.03 10.59 -25.21
C LEU A 920 -2.06 12.11 -24.91
N GLU A 921 -2.85 12.89 -25.63
CA GLU A 921 -3.07 14.30 -25.32
C GLU A 921 -3.75 14.48 -23.96
N ILE A 922 -4.80 13.70 -23.65
CA ILE A 922 -5.45 13.69 -22.35
C ILE A 922 -4.44 13.35 -21.25
N GLN A 923 -3.62 12.31 -21.46
CA GLN A 923 -2.55 11.92 -20.52
C GLN A 923 -1.58 13.08 -20.24
N ARG A 924 -1.14 13.79 -21.29
CA ARG A 924 -0.24 14.96 -21.17
C ARG A 924 -0.91 16.13 -20.46
N ARG A 925 -2.16 16.46 -20.81
CA ARG A 925 -2.93 17.53 -20.14
C ARG A 925 -3.17 17.22 -18.67
N TYR A 926 -3.50 15.96 -18.36
CA TYR A 926 -3.67 15.52 -16.99
C TYR A 926 -2.37 15.63 -16.20
N LYS A 927 -1.24 15.20 -16.77
CA LYS A 927 0.09 15.39 -16.16
C LYS A 927 0.43 16.86 -15.97
N ALA A 928 0.15 17.73 -16.94
CA ALA A 928 0.40 19.16 -16.79
C ALA A 928 -0.42 19.77 -15.65
N ALA A 929 -1.67 19.32 -15.47
CA ALA A 929 -2.58 19.83 -14.45
C ALA A 929 -2.35 19.22 -13.05
N THR A 930 -1.83 18.00 -12.96
CA THR A 930 -1.76 17.24 -11.69
C THR A 930 -0.34 16.81 -11.30
N GLY A 931 0.62 16.91 -12.21
CA GLY A 931 1.96 16.33 -12.05
C GLY A 931 2.01 14.80 -12.17
N TYR A 932 0.88 14.09 -12.13
CA TYR A 932 0.80 12.64 -12.28
C TYR A 932 0.71 12.24 -13.76
N LEU A 933 1.53 11.31 -14.22
CA LEU A 933 1.39 10.72 -15.55
C LEU A 933 0.47 9.49 -15.46
N PRO A 934 -0.76 9.52 -16.00
CA PRO A 934 -1.66 8.38 -15.98
C PRO A 934 -1.04 7.12 -16.57
N ILE A 935 -1.28 5.97 -15.93
CA ILE A 935 -1.09 4.66 -16.58
C ILE A 935 -2.23 4.49 -17.60
N LEU A 936 -1.86 4.10 -18.82
CA LEU A 936 -2.82 3.78 -19.87
C LEU A 936 -2.96 2.26 -19.97
N PHE A 937 -4.19 1.79 -19.92
CA PHE A 937 -4.54 0.40 -20.19
C PHE A 937 -5.08 0.32 -21.61
N GLU A 938 -4.39 -0.45 -22.46
CA GLU A 938 -4.78 -0.70 -23.84
C GLU A 938 -4.57 -2.17 -24.18
N GLY A 939 -5.51 -2.72 -24.94
CA GLY A 939 -5.54 -4.13 -25.27
C GLY A 939 -6.19 -4.99 -24.20
N SER A 940 -6.20 -6.29 -24.45
CA SER A 940 -6.90 -7.28 -23.65
C SER A 940 -6.14 -8.60 -23.67
N SER A 941 -6.56 -9.53 -22.81
CA SER A 941 -5.88 -10.81 -22.60
C SER A 941 -6.88 -11.96 -22.44
N PRO A 942 -6.49 -13.22 -22.75
CA PRO A 942 -7.21 -14.37 -22.22
C PRO A 942 -7.20 -14.38 -20.68
N GLY A 943 -8.30 -14.86 -20.10
CA GLY A 943 -8.42 -15.20 -18.68
C GLY A 943 -7.70 -16.50 -18.32
N ALA A 944 -7.64 -16.81 -17.02
CA ALA A 944 -6.92 -17.97 -16.51
C ALA A 944 -7.44 -19.30 -17.06
N GLY A 945 -8.75 -19.44 -17.27
CA GLY A 945 -9.35 -20.64 -17.85
C GLY A 945 -8.89 -20.92 -19.28
N ARG A 946 -8.71 -19.86 -20.09
CA ARG A 946 -8.21 -19.98 -21.47
C ARG A 946 -6.70 -20.18 -21.51
N PHE A 947 -5.97 -19.59 -20.57
CA PHE A 947 -4.52 -19.79 -20.42
C PHE A 947 -4.18 -21.21 -19.93
N GLY A 948 -4.97 -21.76 -19.02
CA GLY A 948 -4.68 -23.03 -18.35
C GLY A 948 -3.50 -22.89 -17.39
N TYR A 949 -2.49 -23.74 -17.53
CA TYR A 949 -1.24 -23.66 -16.79
C TYR A 949 -0.08 -24.21 -17.61
N LEU A 950 1.13 -23.78 -17.29
CA LEU A 950 2.36 -24.38 -17.78
C LEU A 950 2.91 -25.32 -16.72
N LYS A 951 3.42 -26.47 -17.16
CA LYS A 951 4.28 -27.32 -16.34
C LYS A 951 5.68 -27.24 -16.93
N ILE A 952 6.65 -26.75 -16.17
CA ILE A 952 8.01 -26.50 -16.65
C ILE A 952 9.04 -27.24 -15.79
N ARG A 953 10.20 -27.55 -16.38
CA ARG A 953 11.36 -28.14 -15.71
C ARG A 953 12.65 -27.47 -16.20
N CYS A 954 13.58 -27.16 -15.30
CA CYS A 954 14.85 -26.54 -15.68
C CYS A 954 15.68 -27.51 -16.54
N ARG A 955 16.27 -27.01 -17.64
CA ARG A 955 17.19 -27.79 -18.48
C ARG A 955 18.60 -27.65 -17.90
N ASN A 956 19.03 -28.62 -17.10
CA ASN A 956 20.41 -28.67 -16.63
C ASN A 956 21.36 -28.80 -17.84
N LEU A 957 22.14 -27.75 -18.15
CA LEU A 957 23.36 -27.91 -18.93
C LEU A 957 24.30 -28.84 -18.14
N PRO A 958 24.94 -29.85 -18.76
CA PRO A 958 25.86 -30.72 -18.05
C PRO A 958 26.97 -29.85 -17.44
N LYS A 959 27.06 -29.88 -16.11
CA LYS A 959 28.18 -29.29 -15.36
C LYS A 959 29.46 -29.86 -15.97
N GLN A 960 30.21 -29.03 -16.71
CA GLN A 960 31.54 -29.43 -17.15
C GLN A 960 32.39 -29.60 -15.89
N ASN A 961 32.75 -30.85 -15.62
CA ASN A 961 33.54 -31.30 -14.47
C ASN A 961 34.86 -30.55 -14.31
#